data_AF-A0A395IHC9-F1
#
_entry.id   AF-A0A395IHC9-F1
#
_cell.length_a   1.000
_cell.length_b   1.000
_cell.length_c   1.000
_cell.angle_alpha   90.00
_cell.angle_beta   90.00
_cell.angle_gamma   90.00
#
_symmetry.space_group_name_H-M   'P 1'
#
loop_
_entity.id
_entity.type
_entity.pdbx_description
1 polymer ?
#
loop_
_entity_poly.entity_id
_entity_poly.type
_entity_poly.pdbx_seq_one_letter_code
_entity_poly.pdbx_strand_id
1 'polypeptide(L)'
;MVVLAASICTRGGKAVLSRQFREMQRSRIEALLASFPKLADSSTQHTTVEQDNVRFVYQPLDELYMVLITNKQSNILQDIDSLHLFAQVVTSTCRTLDEREILKNAYELLSAFDELVTLGYRENLTISQIKTFLEMESHEERIQEIISRNKELEATEERKRKAKQLEMQRKEVSRSGRSAIPSRPQYPTYTPPTQSANTETYDSYEAAKNKSFKASTPRGKGMQLGKKSKTTDMFERVRGDLGAEVEETVSSPLIPNHPTPAAAEQPPHTPSALDRDAIHVTISESINAKLSRDGSLNSLEVKGDLNLRISDPTLTKVKLDLVANQSHGVQFRTHPNVDKGVFSGSKAIQMSNVSKGFPVNNSVGVLRWRAQPKTDDTSALPIQFTVWVVGGQGDPLNITVEYELTGEDPLQDVTVIIPYASSEPAVSSFDATYEVSGDSLEWTIGSVDSSNGAGSFEFEVQDGDENDFFPMQIKFAKTNPFIDVDVTNVTLLELNEAVDFSKDINTDQQVLIYRLNGQRVYGAAQKVNTLRVEKISWKPNGQLLAIAWSDGSVRLVGAESAKVVHHFTTTSDDEEFSGVTCMGWSSNTIGRRVEGKSSKLVPDTLKKIIRDEPDLSAGKAVLNLPRDLALLDIEPSLPKLSVLPAGGTSDEVFSSRSSLDALFRPFNPEDNDMADVMIVGTKEGNIHLSIYDSFVVGFFKAPITAQRRPAYLVSYASHKLYSTHALLMKTTESEERIYFVPMDLRFLSASSEYLSILASRSTALENLLRYINQIQSLMLAEWKSTQELPSRFLRNINETLAEQDNRDIVQALYHSVATGHTFPAVREWLVDELTERGHKRWDKAVVSGLENLRRLVHEDMLPALDRCSVILSRLNGIAKFQGPDSSLGFSSAQITSIMDTVASLHLVSAKILLQVVDELELFASFSAWLRYEIDRLASDTSSQSDDNAEKEASIDHGKVLLYIQTVMTNSPLAAFIGEVTPEDYEDENAYVRKGFQIFDLLTRQLEKQEQGLRYRKTLPQVGFLCKYLRIQAAAIFTQIADAEKSNVLFGRASELGMAQNDIPIEMKMNIIDRNACYIYITFVPKGSLNQVQIIQIELFIENGISTIRSTNSSILQLGDGRIKDLKFMDDSTILVLWEANGESNLLGIPYNTGCGAHIKYQPHRLSASRSKAIILSNEEVIEKFLQTEFVGEGSIAPENMIIRPQIGSKRSDDMKKISHCSQRQTSL
;
A
#
# COMPACT_ATOMS: atom_id res chain seq x y z
N MET A 1 -6.11 14.63 -28.36
CA MET A 1 -6.99 13.93 -29.34
C MET A 1 -7.51 12.69 -28.64
N VAL A 2 -8.82 12.59 -28.37
CA VAL A 2 -9.35 11.47 -27.58
C VAL A 2 -10.71 11.05 -28.14
N VAL A 3 -10.75 9.89 -28.80
CA VAL A 3 -11.99 9.16 -29.08
C VAL A 3 -12.42 8.50 -27.77
N LEU A 4 -13.61 8.83 -27.29
CA LEU A 4 -14.13 8.34 -26.01
C LEU A 4 -14.82 6.98 -26.19
N ALA A 5 -15.64 6.85 -27.25
CA ALA A 5 -16.32 5.61 -27.59
C ALA A 5 -16.62 5.51 -29.09
N ALA A 6 -16.70 4.28 -29.59
CA ALA A 6 -17.20 3.95 -30.93
C ALA A 6 -18.44 3.04 -30.81
N SER A 7 -19.53 3.42 -31.44
CA SER A 7 -20.84 2.78 -31.25
C SER A 7 -21.57 2.58 -32.57
N ILE A 8 -22.20 1.42 -32.70
CA ILE A 8 -23.21 1.13 -33.73
C ILE A 8 -24.57 1.22 -33.05
N CYS A 9 -25.45 2.09 -33.54
CA CYS A 9 -26.77 2.28 -32.98
C CYS A 9 -27.87 2.26 -34.06
N THR A 10 -29.10 2.00 -33.63
CA THR A 10 -30.27 2.10 -34.52
C THR A 10 -30.61 3.56 -34.79
N ARG A 11 -31.46 3.84 -35.79
CA ARG A 11 -31.98 5.20 -36.03
C ARG A 11 -32.75 5.78 -34.82
N GLY A 12 -33.17 4.95 -33.88
CA GLY A 12 -33.80 5.37 -32.63
C GLY A 12 -32.83 5.61 -31.47
N GLY A 13 -31.50 5.57 -31.70
CA GLY A 13 -30.49 5.85 -30.67
C GLY A 13 -30.22 4.69 -29.70
N LYS A 14 -30.79 3.51 -29.98
CA LYS A 14 -30.50 2.29 -29.22
C LYS A 14 -29.14 1.74 -29.64
N ALA A 15 -28.21 1.63 -28.70
CA ALA A 15 -26.92 0.99 -28.94
C ALA A 15 -27.08 -0.51 -29.26
N VAL A 16 -26.51 -0.94 -30.38
CA VAL A 16 -26.41 -2.36 -30.78
C VAL A 16 -25.07 -2.94 -30.33
N LEU A 17 -23.99 -2.20 -30.57
CA LEU A 17 -22.64 -2.52 -30.13
C LEU A 17 -21.94 -1.21 -29.76
N SER A 18 -21.21 -1.17 -28.65
CA SER A 18 -20.46 0.02 -28.26
C SER A 18 -19.18 -0.37 -27.56
N ARG A 19 -18.05 0.19 -28.00
CA ARG A 19 -16.73 0.03 -27.39
C ARG A 19 -16.28 1.35 -26.79
N GLN A 20 -15.88 1.32 -25.52
CA GLN A 20 -15.33 2.46 -24.79
C GLN A 20 -13.80 2.37 -24.79
N PHE A 21 -13.13 3.48 -25.13
CA PHE A 21 -11.67 3.57 -25.08
C PHE A 21 -11.17 4.40 -23.88
N ARG A 22 -12.10 5.02 -23.15
CA ARG A 22 -11.90 5.73 -21.89
C ARG A 22 -13.02 5.36 -20.91
N GLU A 23 -12.73 5.41 -19.62
CA GLU A 23 -13.69 5.08 -18.58
C GLU A 23 -14.90 6.02 -18.64
N MET A 24 -16.06 5.46 -18.99
CA MET A 24 -17.35 6.11 -18.95
C MET A 24 -18.39 5.12 -18.45
N GLN A 25 -19.24 5.56 -17.53
CA GLN A 25 -20.35 4.75 -17.03
C GLN A 25 -21.31 4.38 -18.18
N ARG A 26 -21.81 3.14 -18.16
CA ARG A 26 -22.74 2.61 -19.17
C ARG A 26 -24.00 3.48 -19.33
N SER A 27 -24.57 3.94 -18.22
CA SER A 27 -25.74 4.83 -18.18
C SER A 27 -25.50 6.12 -18.96
N ARG A 28 -24.31 6.72 -18.86
CA ARG A 28 -23.94 7.93 -19.57
C ARG A 28 -23.89 7.71 -21.08
N ILE A 29 -23.34 6.60 -21.55
CA ILE A 29 -23.25 6.29 -22.99
C ILE A 29 -24.64 6.00 -23.57
N GLU A 30 -25.46 5.23 -22.86
CA GLU A 30 -26.84 4.96 -23.28
C GLU A 30 -27.65 6.27 -23.35
N ALA A 31 -27.45 7.21 -22.41
CA ALA A 31 -28.08 8.53 -22.45
C ALA A 31 -27.60 9.40 -23.62
N LEU A 32 -26.30 9.40 -23.91
CA LEU A 32 -25.72 10.13 -25.05
C LEU A 32 -26.22 9.56 -26.39
N LEU A 33 -26.29 8.24 -26.53
CA LEU A 33 -26.79 7.60 -27.75
C LEU A 33 -28.31 7.72 -27.90
N ALA A 34 -29.07 7.76 -26.80
CA ALA A 34 -30.52 7.97 -26.84
C ALA A 34 -30.92 9.40 -27.24
N SER A 35 -30.07 10.39 -26.94
CA SER A 35 -30.27 11.79 -27.33
C SER A 35 -29.81 12.09 -28.76
N PHE A 36 -28.81 11.36 -29.27
CA PHE A 36 -28.22 11.53 -30.60
C PHE A 36 -29.24 11.64 -31.77
N PRO A 37 -30.29 10.80 -31.92
CA PRO A 37 -31.22 10.89 -33.05
C PRO A 37 -32.04 12.18 -33.08
N LYS A 38 -32.25 12.82 -31.93
CA LYS A 38 -32.95 14.12 -31.86
C LYS A 38 -32.09 15.27 -32.37
N LEU A 39 -30.77 15.05 -32.41
CA LEU A 39 -29.75 16.02 -32.77
C LEU A 39 -29.26 15.81 -34.21
N ALA A 40 -29.31 14.57 -34.70
CA ALA A 40 -28.97 14.20 -36.06
C ALA A 40 -30.13 14.51 -37.02
N ASP A 41 -30.14 15.73 -37.56
CA ASP A 41 -31.20 16.18 -38.46
C ASP A 41 -31.05 15.52 -39.85
N SER A 42 -32.00 14.67 -40.23
CA SER A 42 -31.98 13.89 -41.50
C SER A 42 -31.95 14.74 -42.78
N SER A 43 -32.15 16.05 -42.65
CA SER A 43 -32.16 17.04 -43.72
C SER A 43 -30.82 17.75 -43.94
N THR A 44 -29.85 17.56 -43.04
CA THR A 44 -28.55 18.26 -43.08
C THR A 44 -27.42 17.33 -43.52
N GLN A 45 -26.49 17.84 -44.34
CA GLN A 45 -25.29 17.09 -44.79
C GLN A 45 -24.17 17.05 -43.74
N HIS A 46 -24.41 17.52 -42.51
CA HIS A 46 -23.39 17.57 -41.47
C HIS A 46 -23.18 16.17 -40.87
N THR A 47 -21.94 15.66 -40.89
CA THR A 47 -21.55 14.37 -40.29
C THR A 47 -21.13 14.52 -38.81
N THR A 48 -21.38 15.69 -38.22
CA THR A 48 -21.01 16.00 -36.83
C THR A 48 -22.09 16.80 -36.12
N VAL A 49 -22.37 16.44 -34.85
CA VAL A 49 -23.23 17.24 -33.95
C VAL A 49 -22.55 17.38 -32.59
N GLU A 50 -22.69 18.53 -31.93
CA GLU A 50 -22.11 18.80 -30.62
C GLU A 50 -23.18 18.96 -29.55
N GLN A 51 -22.94 18.40 -28.36
CA GLN A 51 -23.80 18.55 -27.18
C GLN A 51 -22.94 18.55 -25.90
N ASP A 52 -23.23 19.46 -24.97
CA ASP A 52 -22.56 19.60 -23.67
C ASP A 52 -21.02 19.65 -23.78
N ASN A 53 -20.33 18.56 -23.43
CA ASN A 53 -18.87 18.40 -23.42
C ASN A 53 -18.35 17.37 -24.45
N VAL A 54 -19.20 16.87 -25.36
CA VAL A 54 -18.83 15.85 -26.35
C VAL A 54 -19.28 16.24 -27.77
N ARG A 55 -18.58 15.70 -28.77
CA ARG A 55 -18.90 15.78 -30.19
C ARG A 55 -19.24 14.39 -30.69
N PHE A 56 -20.36 14.27 -31.40
CA PHE A 56 -20.74 13.07 -32.14
C PHE A 56 -20.28 13.22 -33.58
N VAL A 57 -19.49 12.28 -34.08
CA VAL A 57 -19.13 12.16 -35.50
C VAL A 57 -19.81 10.89 -36.02
N TYR A 58 -20.65 11.00 -37.04
CA TYR A 58 -21.51 9.88 -37.45
C TYR A 58 -21.65 9.73 -38.96
N GLN A 59 -21.88 8.49 -39.38
CA GLN A 59 -22.12 8.12 -40.77
C GLN A 59 -23.26 7.08 -40.82
N PRO A 60 -24.22 7.23 -41.75
CA PRO A 60 -25.24 6.21 -41.97
C PRO A 60 -24.63 4.92 -42.52
N LEU A 61 -25.06 3.79 -41.93
CA LEU A 61 -24.65 2.43 -42.26
C LEU A 61 -25.93 1.61 -42.52
N ASP A 62 -26.60 1.92 -43.63
CA ASP A 62 -27.91 1.39 -44.05
C ASP A 62 -29.07 1.72 -43.08
N GLU A 63 -29.62 0.73 -42.35
CA GLU A 63 -30.64 0.93 -41.31
C GLU A 63 -30.06 1.35 -39.94
N LEU A 64 -28.74 1.44 -39.82
CA LEU A 64 -28.01 1.77 -38.59
C LEU A 64 -27.15 3.02 -38.77
N TYR A 65 -26.62 3.54 -37.65
CA TYR A 65 -25.61 4.58 -37.61
C TYR A 65 -24.33 4.06 -36.97
N MET A 66 -23.19 4.37 -37.60
CA MET A 66 -21.89 4.32 -36.93
C MET A 66 -21.64 5.69 -36.33
N VAL A 67 -21.34 5.74 -35.03
CA VAL A 67 -21.18 6.97 -34.24
C VAL A 67 -19.89 6.88 -33.44
N LEU A 68 -19.03 7.90 -33.57
CA LEU A 68 -17.91 8.14 -32.67
C LEU A 68 -18.26 9.27 -31.71
N ILE A 69 -18.00 9.05 -30.43
CA ILE A 69 -18.12 10.07 -29.38
C ILE A 69 -16.71 10.57 -29.06
N THR A 70 -16.44 11.86 -29.30
CA THR A 70 -15.12 12.47 -29.11
C THR A 70 -15.22 13.73 -28.23
N ASN A 71 -14.09 14.21 -27.72
CA ASN A 71 -14.03 15.50 -27.01
C ASN A 71 -14.07 16.65 -28.03
N LYS A 72 -14.70 17.79 -27.71
CA LYS A 72 -14.73 19.00 -28.55
C LYS A 72 -13.34 19.49 -29.00
N GLN A 73 -12.30 19.22 -28.21
CA GLN A 73 -10.91 19.57 -28.52
C GLN A 73 -10.20 18.59 -29.49
N SER A 74 -10.86 17.52 -29.94
CA SER A 74 -10.26 16.58 -30.90
C SER A 74 -10.24 17.15 -32.32
N ASN A 75 -9.27 16.68 -33.11
CA ASN A 75 -9.15 17.04 -34.52
C ASN A 75 -10.27 16.36 -35.32
N ILE A 76 -11.26 17.15 -35.72
CA ILE A 76 -12.46 16.70 -36.42
C ILE A 76 -12.16 15.95 -37.73
N LEU A 77 -11.13 16.36 -38.47
CA LEU A 77 -10.77 15.71 -39.74
C LEU A 77 -10.26 14.29 -39.49
N GLN A 78 -9.43 14.13 -38.46
CA GLN A 78 -8.88 12.84 -38.09
C GLN A 78 -9.94 11.90 -37.49
N ASP A 79 -10.93 12.45 -36.78
CA ASP A 79 -12.06 11.69 -36.27
C ASP A 79 -12.98 11.19 -37.41
N ILE A 80 -13.24 12.02 -38.42
CA ILE A 80 -13.99 11.63 -39.63
C ILE A 80 -13.27 10.53 -40.38
N ASP A 81 -11.95 10.66 -40.59
CA ASP A 81 -11.14 9.62 -41.21
C ASP A 81 -11.18 8.32 -40.39
N SER A 82 -11.33 8.41 -39.07
CA SER A 82 -11.36 7.25 -38.17
C SER A 82 -12.70 6.55 -38.32
N LEU A 83 -13.79 7.33 -38.31
CA LEU A 83 -15.15 6.85 -38.54
C LEU A 83 -15.27 6.11 -39.88
N HIS A 84 -14.66 6.61 -40.96
CA HIS A 84 -14.66 5.93 -42.24
C HIS A 84 -13.97 4.56 -42.18
N LEU A 85 -12.85 4.47 -41.48
CA LEU A 85 -12.12 3.21 -41.29
C LEU A 85 -12.92 2.22 -40.44
N PHE A 86 -13.57 2.69 -39.37
CA PHE A 86 -14.52 1.91 -38.57
C PHE A 86 -15.67 1.35 -39.43
N ALA A 87 -16.31 2.20 -40.24
CA ALA A 87 -17.39 1.79 -41.13
C ALA A 87 -16.91 0.78 -42.19
N GLN A 88 -15.69 0.94 -42.70
CA GLN A 88 -15.10 0.02 -43.66
C GLN A 88 -14.78 -1.35 -43.04
N VAL A 89 -14.31 -1.39 -41.79
CA VAL A 89 -14.14 -2.64 -41.04
C VAL A 89 -15.47 -3.33 -40.85
N VAL A 90 -16.51 -2.63 -40.36
CA VAL A 90 -17.85 -3.19 -40.16
C VAL A 90 -18.42 -3.77 -41.45
N THR A 91 -18.32 -3.06 -42.57
CA THR A 91 -18.79 -3.52 -43.89
C THR A 91 -17.95 -4.64 -44.49
N SER A 92 -16.67 -4.78 -44.09
CA SER A 92 -15.81 -5.88 -44.53
C SER A 92 -16.03 -7.18 -43.75
N THR A 93 -16.38 -7.06 -42.46
CA THR A 93 -16.61 -8.20 -41.56
C THR A 93 -18.06 -8.70 -41.66
N CYS A 94 -19.03 -7.79 -41.74
CA CYS A 94 -20.46 -8.15 -41.82
C CYS A 94 -20.94 -8.23 -43.27
N ARG A 95 -21.59 -9.34 -43.64
CA ARG A 95 -22.17 -9.53 -44.98
C ARG A 95 -23.44 -8.71 -45.20
N THR A 96 -24.22 -8.54 -44.14
CA THR A 96 -25.44 -7.72 -44.07
C THR A 96 -25.35 -6.78 -42.88
N LEU A 97 -25.93 -5.59 -42.98
CA LEU A 97 -25.84 -4.53 -41.97
C LEU A 97 -27.09 -4.49 -41.09
N ASP A 98 -27.50 -5.64 -40.56
CA ASP A 98 -28.65 -5.80 -39.67
C ASP A 98 -28.20 -6.09 -38.23
N GLU A 99 -29.06 -5.76 -37.25
CA GLU A 99 -28.75 -5.91 -35.80
C GLU A 99 -28.28 -7.33 -35.44
N ARG A 100 -28.80 -8.37 -36.12
CA ARG A 100 -28.45 -9.77 -35.84
C ARG A 100 -27.05 -10.14 -36.30
N GLU A 101 -26.65 -9.73 -37.50
CA GLU A 101 -25.32 -10.08 -38.04
C GLU A 101 -24.21 -9.31 -37.31
N ILE A 102 -24.48 -8.07 -36.89
CA ILE A 102 -23.54 -7.28 -36.07
C ILE A 102 -23.32 -7.94 -34.71
N LEU A 103 -24.38 -8.40 -34.05
CA LEU A 103 -24.26 -9.12 -32.77
C LEU A 103 -23.54 -10.47 -32.94
N LYS A 104 -23.73 -11.15 -34.07
CA LYS A 104 -23.06 -12.42 -34.36
C LYS A 104 -21.55 -12.26 -34.54
N ASN A 105 -21.12 -11.16 -35.17
CA ASN A 105 -19.69 -10.84 -35.37
C ASN A 105 -19.15 -9.84 -34.33
N ALA A 106 -19.84 -9.66 -33.20
CA ALA A 106 -19.50 -8.61 -32.23
C ALA A 106 -18.08 -8.73 -31.68
N TYR A 107 -17.59 -9.94 -31.38
CA TYR A 107 -16.24 -10.15 -30.86
C TYR A 107 -15.16 -9.78 -31.89
N GLU A 108 -15.33 -10.14 -33.16
CA GLU A 108 -14.40 -9.76 -34.23
C GLU A 108 -14.40 -8.25 -34.45
N LEU A 109 -15.58 -7.62 -34.41
CA LEU A 109 -15.70 -6.17 -34.52
C LEU A 109 -15.05 -5.45 -33.33
N LEU A 110 -15.26 -5.91 -32.09
CA LEU A 110 -14.64 -5.32 -30.91
C LEU A 110 -13.11 -5.45 -30.92
N SER A 111 -12.60 -6.63 -31.32
CA SER A 111 -11.17 -6.84 -31.49
C SER A 111 -10.58 -5.89 -32.55
N ALA A 112 -11.26 -5.76 -33.69
CA ALA A 112 -10.84 -4.83 -34.73
C ALA A 112 -10.91 -3.36 -34.28
N PHE A 113 -11.88 -3.01 -33.42
CA PHE A 113 -12.03 -1.67 -32.86
C PHE A 113 -10.89 -1.32 -31.90
N ASP A 114 -10.40 -2.30 -31.13
CA ASP A 114 -9.26 -2.14 -30.23
C ASP A 114 -7.94 -1.94 -31.00
N GLU A 115 -7.75 -2.62 -32.13
CA GLU A 115 -6.61 -2.38 -33.02
C GLU A 115 -6.66 -0.99 -33.68
N LEU A 116 -7.87 -0.50 -33.99
CA LEU A 116 -8.05 0.81 -34.61
C LEU A 116 -7.78 1.99 -33.65
N VAL A 117 -8.14 1.84 -32.38
CA VAL A 117 -8.02 2.90 -31.38
C VAL A 117 -7.52 2.32 -30.06
N THR A 118 -6.33 2.74 -29.64
CA THR A 118 -5.73 2.35 -28.36
C THR A 118 -5.76 3.52 -27.38
N LEU A 119 -6.38 3.35 -26.21
CA LEU A 119 -6.50 4.37 -25.14
C LEU A 119 -7.09 5.72 -25.60
N GLY A 120 -7.91 5.69 -26.64
CA GLY A 120 -8.57 6.85 -27.25
C GLY A 120 -7.75 7.56 -28.34
N TYR A 121 -6.57 7.04 -28.69
CA TYR A 121 -5.75 7.52 -29.80
C TYR A 121 -5.90 6.59 -31.00
N ARG A 122 -6.05 7.18 -32.20
CA ARG A 122 -6.18 6.43 -33.46
C ARG A 122 -4.82 5.88 -33.91
N GLU A 123 -4.78 4.60 -34.25
CA GLU A 123 -3.64 3.97 -34.90
C GLU A 123 -3.69 4.14 -36.43
N ASN A 124 -2.53 4.31 -37.07
CA ASN A 124 -2.42 4.51 -38.52
C ASN A 124 -2.31 3.17 -39.25
N LEU A 125 -3.39 2.38 -39.23
CA LEU A 125 -3.42 1.04 -39.82
C LEU A 125 -4.23 0.98 -41.12
N THR A 126 -3.81 0.10 -42.02
CA THR A 126 -4.56 -0.29 -43.23
C THR A 126 -5.46 -1.50 -42.93
N ILE A 127 -6.53 -1.68 -43.70
CA ILE A 127 -7.44 -2.84 -43.54
C ILE A 127 -6.74 -4.18 -43.74
N SER A 128 -5.73 -4.24 -44.62
CA SER A 128 -4.90 -5.44 -44.77
C SER A 128 -4.16 -5.79 -43.48
N GLN A 129 -3.58 -4.80 -42.81
CA GLN A 129 -2.86 -5.01 -41.54
C GLN A 129 -3.81 -5.43 -40.43
N ILE A 130 -4.98 -4.80 -40.32
CA ILE A 130 -6.01 -5.15 -39.34
C ILE A 130 -6.46 -6.60 -39.53
N LYS A 131 -6.67 -7.05 -40.78
CA LYS A 131 -6.99 -8.46 -41.06
C LYS A 131 -5.87 -9.40 -40.63
N THR A 132 -4.62 -9.07 -40.91
CA THR A 132 -3.47 -9.87 -40.46
C THR A 132 -3.38 -9.94 -38.94
N PHE A 133 -3.66 -8.84 -38.22
CA PHE A 133 -3.68 -8.83 -36.76
C PHE A 133 -4.83 -9.68 -36.20
N LEU A 134 -6.02 -9.61 -36.81
CA LEU A 134 -7.18 -10.43 -36.45
C LEU A 134 -6.98 -11.92 -36.74
N GLU A 135 -6.20 -12.28 -37.77
CA GLU A 135 -5.86 -13.67 -38.10
C GLU A 135 -4.95 -14.30 -37.02
N MET A 136 -4.30 -13.51 -36.17
CA MET A 136 -3.37 -13.93 -35.11
C MET A 136 -2.27 -14.89 -35.59
N GLU A 137 -1.97 -14.90 -36.90
CA GLU A 137 -0.90 -15.73 -37.48
C GLU A 137 0.46 -15.04 -37.26
N SER A 138 1.29 -15.59 -36.38
CA SER A 138 2.68 -15.17 -36.25
C SER A 138 3.51 -15.73 -37.40
N HIS A 139 3.95 -14.85 -38.29
CA HIS A 139 4.84 -15.22 -39.39
C HIS A 139 6.19 -15.77 -38.89
N GLU A 140 6.61 -15.34 -37.69
CA GLU A 140 7.78 -15.86 -36.99
C GLU A 140 7.55 -17.30 -36.48
N GLU A 141 6.36 -17.60 -35.96
CA GLU A 141 5.98 -18.95 -35.51
C GLU A 141 5.99 -19.94 -36.67
N ARG A 142 5.43 -19.55 -37.82
CA ARG A 142 5.45 -20.38 -39.05
C ARG A 142 6.88 -20.67 -39.53
N ILE A 143 7.76 -19.67 -39.48
CA ILE A 143 9.18 -19.86 -39.81
C ILE A 143 9.85 -20.80 -38.80
N GLN A 144 9.55 -20.65 -37.52
CA GLN A 144 10.10 -21.48 -36.45
C GLN A 144 9.64 -22.94 -36.56
N GLU A 145 8.39 -23.18 -36.95
CA GLU A 145 7.83 -24.50 -37.21
C GLU A 145 8.48 -25.16 -38.44
N ILE A 146 8.77 -24.39 -39.49
CA ILE A 146 9.54 -24.89 -40.64
C ILE A 146 10.98 -25.24 -40.23
N ILE A 147 11.62 -24.43 -39.39
CA ILE A 147 12.98 -24.68 -38.89
C ILE A 147 13.02 -25.89 -37.97
N SER A 148 12.06 -26.05 -37.06
CA SER A 148 11.99 -27.22 -36.16
C SER A 148 11.80 -28.50 -36.95
N ARG A 149 10.89 -28.49 -37.94
CA ARG A 149 10.63 -29.63 -38.82
C ARG A 149 11.86 -30.01 -39.65
N ASN A 150 12.60 -29.03 -40.17
CA ASN A 150 13.84 -29.28 -40.88
C ASN A 150 14.95 -29.82 -39.96
N LYS A 151 15.07 -29.31 -38.73
CA LYS A 151 16.02 -29.83 -37.74
C LYS A 151 15.69 -31.25 -37.30
N GLU A 152 14.41 -31.59 -37.17
CA GLU A 152 13.97 -32.95 -36.88
C GLU A 152 14.25 -33.91 -38.05
N LEU A 153 14.01 -33.48 -39.28
CA LEU A 153 14.35 -34.26 -40.48
C LEU A 153 15.86 -34.48 -40.60
N GLU A 154 16.67 -33.46 -40.33
CA GLU A 154 18.13 -33.58 -40.32
C GLU A 154 18.61 -34.51 -39.19
N ALA A 155 18.09 -34.35 -37.98
CA ALA A 155 18.44 -35.20 -36.84
C ALA A 155 18.02 -36.67 -37.06
N THR A 156 16.89 -36.92 -37.72
CA THR A 156 16.45 -38.28 -38.04
C THR A 156 17.27 -38.91 -39.15
N GLU A 157 17.69 -38.17 -40.18
CA GLU A 157 18.66 -38.66 -41.16
C GLU A 157 20.03 -38.93 -40.55
N GLU A 158 20.52 -38.06 -39.68
CA GLU A 158 21.82 -38.23 -39.02
C GLU A 158 21.81 -39.43 -38.07
N ARG A 159 20.72 -39.64 -37.31
CA ARG A 159 20.50 -40.87 -36.51
C ARG A 159 20.50 -42.12 -37.40
N LYS A 160 19.83 -42.08 -38.56
CA LYS A 160 19.84 -43.20 -39.51
C LYS A 160 21.23 -43.48 -40.08
N ARG A 161 22.03 -42.44 -40.36
CA ARG A 161 23.44 -42.59 -40.81
C ARG A 161 24.32 -43.18 -39.70
N LYS A 162 24.22 -42.66 -38.47
CA LYS A 162 24.97 -43.16 -37.31
C LYS A 162 24.59 -44.59 -36.94
N ALA A 163 23.29 -44.95 -37.00
CA ALA A 163 22.82 -46.32 -36.78
C ALA A 163 23.39 -47.29 -37.82
N LYS A 164 23.38 -46.92 -39.12
CA LYS A 164 23.99 -47.74 -40.18
C LYS A 164 25.51 -47.89 -40.01
N GLN A 165 26.22 -46.85 -39.56
CA GLN A 165 27.65 -46.94 -39.28
C GLN A 165 27.96 -47.84 -38.07
N LEU A 166 27.18 -47.74 -36.99
CA LEU A 166 27.33 -48.61 -35.81
C LEU A 166 26.99 -50.07 -36.13
N GLU A 167 26.00 -50.32 -36.99
CA GLU A 167 25.66 -51.66 -37.45
C GLU A 167 26.74 -52.24 -38.37
N MET A 168 27.30 -51.43 -39.28
CA MET A 168 28.41 -51.84 -40.14
C MET A 168 29.68 -52.12 -39.33
N GLN A 169 30.00 -51.31 -38.31
CA GLN A 169 31.09 -51.58 -37.36
C GLN A 169 30.84 -52.86 -36.55
N ARG A 170 29.62 -53.09 -36.04
CA ARG A 170 29.30 -54.35 -35.34
C ARG A 170 29.47 -55.56 -36.27
N LYS A 171 29.10 -55.41 -37.55
CA LYS A 171 29.24 -56.46 -38.56
C LYS A 171 30.71 -56.69 -38.95
N GLU A 172 31.55 -55.66 -38.98
CA GLU A 172 33.01 -55.80 -39.18
C GLU A 172 33.73 -56.42 -37.97
N VAL A 173 33.36 -56.02 -36.75
CA VAL A 173 33.90 -56.61 -35.51
C VAL A 173 33.48 -58.08 -35.37
N SER A 174 32.30 -58.47 -35.87
CA SER A 174 31.87 -59.88 -35.93
C SER A 174 32.56 -60.69 -37.04
N ARG A 175 33.08 -60.04 -38.08
CA ARG A 175 33.78 -60.68 -39.21
C ARG A 175 35.28 -60.83 -38.98
N SER A 176 35.89 -59.94 -38.19
CA SER A 176 37.30 -60.03 -37.82
C SER A 176 37.47 -60.92 -36.57
N GLY A 177 37.23 -62.21 -36.73
CA GLY A 177 37.45 -63.22 -35.69
C GLY A 177 38.91 -63.26 -35.25
N ARG A 178 39.23 -62.60 -34.13
CA ARG A 178 40.40 -62.91 -33.30
C ARG A 178 40.02 -62.86 -31.83
N SER A 179 39.90 -64.05 -31.25
CA SER A 179 39.84 -64.32 -29.83
C SER A 179 41.14 -63.87 -29.14
N ALA A 180 41.03 -63.05 -28.10
CA ALA A 180 42.03 -62.94 -27.04
C ALA A 180 41.31 -62.75 -25.68
N ILE A 181 41.32 -63.82 -24.90
CA ILE A 181 41.09 -63.91 -23.44
C ILE A 181 42.42 -63.52 -22.74
N PRO A 182 42.58 -63.22 -21.42
CA PRO A 182 41.66 -62.98 -20.27
C PRO A 182 41.97 -61.70 -19.43
N SER A 183 41.11 -61.34 -18.47
CA SER A 183 41.37 -61.51 -17.02
C SER A 183 40.30 -60.81 -16.16
N ARG A 184 39.60 -61.61 -15.36
CA ARG A 184 38.58 -61.24 -14.37
C ARG A 184 39.19 -61.31 -12.96
N PRO A 185 38.58 -60.63 -11.99
CA PRO A 185 38.33 -61.21 -10.68
C PRO A 185 36.82 -61.44 -10.43
N GLN A 186 36.49 -62.59 -9.83
CA GLN A 186 35.20 -62.91 -9.16
C GLN A 186 35.16 -62.19 -7.79
N TYR A 187 34.05 -61.84 -7.14
CA TYR A 187 32.76 -62.51 -6.79
C TYR A 187 31.76 -61.41 -6.29
N PRO A 188 30.55 -61.70 -5.75
CA PRO A 188 29.52 -62.69 -6.12
C PRO A 188 28.10 -62.07 -6.30
N THR A 189 27.28 -62.87 -6.97
CA THR A 189 25.81 -62.99 -7.06
C THR A 189 24.93 -62.33 -5.99
N TYR A 190 23.92 -61.58 -6.46
CA TYR A 190 22.60 -61.45 -5.82
C TYR A 190 21.50 -61.59 -6.89
N THR A 191 20.52 -62.44 -6.60
CA THR A 191 19.39 -62.83 -7.45
C THR A 191 18.23 -61.83 -7.35
N PRO A 192 17.73 -61.27 -8.47
CA PRO A 192 16.50 -60.47 -8.47
C PRO A 192 15.26 -61.38 -8.58
N PRO A 193 14.17 -61.10 -7.83
CA PRO A 193 12.90 -61.79 -8.03
C PRO A 193 12.11 -61.22 -9.23
N THR A 194 11.32 -62.12 -9.83
CA THR A 194 10.53 -62.00 -11.07
C THR A 194 9.07 -61.58 -10.85
N GLN A 195 8.49 -60.94 -11.88
CA GLN A 195 7.06 -60.79 -12.25
C GLN A 195 6.19 -59.82 -11.38
N SER A 196 5.21 -59.09 -11.94
CA SER A 196 4.38 -59.33 -13.14
C SER A 196 4.21 -58.14 -14.09
N ALA A 197 4.03 -58.46 -15.37
CA ALA A 197 3.80 -57.57 -16.50
C ALA A 197 2.39 -56.96 -16.53
N ASN A 198 2.28 -55.74 -17.06
CA ASN A 198 1.34 -55.39 -18.12
C ASN A 198 1.72 -54.03 -18.76
N THR A 199 2.23 -54.14 -19.98
CA THR A 199 2.17 -53.25 -21.15
C THR A 199 1.58 -51.84 -20.98
N GLU A 200 2.44 -50.82 -21.12
CA GLU A 200 2.05 -49.53 -21.68
C GLU A 200 2.75 -49.32 -23.03
N THR A 201 1.93 -49.44 -24.06
CA THR A 201 2.24 -49.12 -25.44
C THR A 201 2.05 -47.61 -25.60
N TYR A 202 3.17 -46.89 -25.71
CA TYR A 202 3.19 -45.52 -26.19
C TYR A 202 2.80 -45.51 -27.67
N ASP A 203 2.14 -44.44 -28.09
CA ASP A 203 1.90 -44.01 -29.48
C ASP A 203 0.52 -44.38 -30.10
N SER A 204 -0.49 -43.55 -29.82
CA SER A 204 -1.63 -43.35 -30.72
C SER A 204 -2.34 -42.01 -30.47
N TYR A 205 -1.81 -40.92 -31.04
CA TYR A 205 -2.57 -39.66 -31.13
C TYR A 205 -2.55 -38.98 -32.51
N GLU A 206 -1.90 -39.56 -33.53
CA GLU A 206 -1.86 -38.97 -34.88
C GLU A 206 -2.76 -39.63 -35.95
N ALA A 207 -3.63 -40.57 -35.60
CA ALA A 207 -4.37 -41.36 -36.60
C ALA A 207 -5.91 -41.26 -36.53
N ALA A 208 -6.49 -40.09 -36.24
CA ALA A 208 -7.95 -39.89 -36.34
C ALA A 208 -8.40 -38.60 -37.05
N LYS A 209 -7.52 -37.96 -37.84
CA LYS A 209 -7.89 -36.84 -38.72
C LYS A 209 -7.77 -37.26 -40.18
N ASN A 210 -8.75 -38.06 -40.65
CA ASN A 210 -9.27 -38.07 -42.04
C ASN A 210 -10.08 -39.34 -42.34
N LYS A 211 -11.42 -39.20 -42.38
CA LYS A 211 -12.27 -39.74 -43.47
C LYS A 211 -13.72 -39.24 -43.34
N SER A 212 -14.19 -38.62 -44.42
CA SER A 212 -15.56 -38.22 -44.72
C SER A 212 -16.44 -39.40 -45.14
N PHE A 213 -17.76 -39.38 -44.86
CA PHE A 213 -18.85 -39.25 -45.86
C PHE A 213 -20.27 -39.49 -45.27
N LYS A 214 -21.14 -38.50 -45.56
CA LYS A 214 -22.56 -38.51 -45.99
C LYS A 214 -23.67 -39.25 -45.23
N ALA A 215 -24.75 -38.48 -45.04
CA ALA A 215 -26.07 -38.79 -44.52
C ALA A 215 -27.03 -39.48 -45.51
N SER A 216 -28.10 -40.07 -44.97
CA SER A 216 -29.43 -40.08 -45.60
C SER A 216 -30.56 -40.07 -44.56
N THR A 217 -31.51 -39.14 -44.73
CA THR A 217 -32.75 -38.89 -43.97
C THR A 217 -33.89 -39.84 -44.39
N PRO A 218 -35.07 -39.86 -43.72
CA PRO A 218 -36.14 -38.93 -44.11
C PRO A 218 -37.04 -38.36 -42.98
N ARG A 219 -37.24 -37.04 -43.06
CA ARG A 219 -38.47 -36.22 -42.93
C ARG A 219 -39.63 -36.62 -41.98
N GLY A 220 -40.05 -35.63 -41.19
CA GLY A 220 -41.47 -35.36 -40.89
C GLY A 220 -41.77 -34.31 -39.81
N LYS A 221 -41.83 -33.02 -40.19
CA LYS A 221 -42.64 -31.85 -39.70
C LYS A 221 -43.17 -31.86 -38.24
N GLY A 222 -43.16 -30.77 -37.44
CA GLY A 222 -42.92 -29.34 -37.67
C GLY A 222 -43.52 -28.49 -36.52
N MET A 223 -43.23 -27.17 -36.54
CA MET A 223 -43.84 -26.04 -35.77
C MET A 223 -43.58 -25.95 -34.25
N GLN A 224 -43.42 -24.79 -33.61
CA GLN A 224 -43.02 -23.42 -33.95
C GLN A 224 -42.90 -22.65 -32.61
N LEU A 225 -41.83 -21.87 -32.45
CA LEU A 225 -41.55 -21.01 -31.29
C LEU A 225 -42.42 -19.75 -31.23
N GLY A 226 -42.67 -19.27 -30.01
CA GLY A 226 -43.14 -17.92 -29.68
C GLY A 226 -43.77 -17.90 -28.28
N LYS A 227 -43.65 -16.88 -27.41
CA LYS A 227 -43.14 -15.51 -27.48
C LYS A 227 -42.91 -14.99 -26.05
N LYS A 228 -42.15 -13.90 -25.97
CA LYS A 228 -41.92 -12.94 -24.88
C LYS A 228 -43.19 -12.46 -24.13
N SER A 229 -43.00 -12.00 -22.88
CA SER A 229 -43.68 -10.81 -22.30
C SER A 229 -42.85 -10.29 -21.11
N LYS A 230 -42.10 -9.18 -21.25
CA LYS A 230 -42.48 -7.80 -20.89
C LYS A 230 -42.76 -7.58 -19.39
N THR A 231 -41.75 -7.09 -18.70
CA THR A 231 -41.86 -6.10 -17.62
C THR A 231 -42.02 -4.70 -18.24
N THR A 232 -42.97 -3.92 -17.75
CA THR A 232 -42.79 -2.50 -17.33
C THR A 232 -44.09 -1.94 -16.74
N ASP A 233 -43.88 -1.19 -15.67
CA ASP A 233 -44.72 -0.11 -15.13
C ASP A 233 -45.94 -0.46 -14.26
N MET A 234 -45.64 -0.54 -12.96
CA MET A 234 -46.50 0.09 -11.94
C MET A 234 -45.63 0.81 -10.90
N PHE A 235 -44.68 1.64 -11.37
CA PHE A 235 -43.87 2.51 -10.51
C PHE A 235 -44.16 3.99 -10.79
N GLU A 236 -45.44 4.32 -10.83
CA GLU A 236 -45.89 5.71 -10.68
C GLU A 236 -47.36 5.70 -10.24
N ARG A 237 -47.57 5.39 -8.96
CA ARG A 237 -48.72 5.89 -8.19
C ARG A 237 -48.47 5.67 -6.70
N VAL A 238 -48.60 6.77 -5.98
CA VAL A 238 -48.58 6.92 -4.52
C VAL A 238 -47.18 7.06 -3.88
N ARG A 239 -46.38 7.98 -4.43
CA ARG A 239 -45.50 8.82 -3.62
C ARG A 239 -46.32 10.03 -3.18
N GLY A 240 -47.02 9.87 -2.06
CA GLY A 240 -47.94 10.87 -1.54
C GLY A 240 -48.83 10.31 -0.46
N ASP A 241 -48.25 9.96 0.69
CA ASP A 241 -48.85 10.36 1.97
C ASP A 241 -47.80 10.42 3.09
N LEU A 242 -48.00 11.37 3.99
CA LEU A 242 -47.16 11.85 5.10
C LEU A 242 -46.82 10.74 6.13
N GLY A 243 -45.84 10.83 7.04
CA GLY A 243 -45.06 11.93 7.58
C GLY A 243 -44.17 11.43 8.74
N ALA A 244 -43.40 12.36 9.31
CA ALA A 244 -42.34 12.17 10.30
C ALA A 244 -42.79 11.62 11.66
N GLU A 245 -41.87 10.92 12.36
CA GLU A 245 -41.71 10.99 13.83
C GLU A 245 -40.37 10.36 14.31
N VAL A 246 -39.54 11.21 14.93
CA VAL A 246 -38.79 11.05 16.20
C VAL A 246 -37.92 9.80 16.43
N GLU A 247 -36.59 9.99 16.44
CA GLU A 247 -35.65 9.15 17.21
C GLU A 247 -35.21 9.89 18.48
N GLU A 248 -35.78 9.49 19.61
CA GLU A 248 -35.20 9.68 20.94
C GLU A 248 -34.25 8.52 21.26
N THR A 249 -33.18 8.89 21.95
CA THR A 249 -32.22 8.06 22.69
C THR A 249 -32.85 6.94 23.51
N VAL A 250 -32.12 5.83 23.74
CA VAL A 250 -31.74 5.30 25.08
C VAL A 250 -31.13 3.88 25.01
N SER A 251 -29.87 3.81 25.43
CA SER A 251 -29.16 2.77 26.20
C SER A 251 -28.89 1.35 25.68
N SER A 252 -27.60 1.03 25.76
CA SER A 252 -26.97 -0.28 25.81
C SER A 252 -27.37 -1.07 27.09
N PRO A 253 -27.62 -2.39 27.02
CA PRO A 253 -27.81 -3.20 28.21
C PRO A 253 -26.46 -3.65 28.80
N LEU A 254 -26.39 -3.53 30.13
CA LEU A 254 -25.41 -4.13 31.03
C LEU A 254 -25.60 -5.66 31.16
N ILE A 255 -24.64 -6.27 31.88
CA ILE A 255 -24.67 -7.50 32.71
C ILE A 255 -23.68 -8.57 32.19
N PRO A 256 -22.96 -9.36 33.05
CA PRO A 256 -22.44 -9.13 34.40
C PRO A 256 -20.94 -9.45 34.56
N ASN A 257 -20.38 -8.97 35.67
CA ASN A 257 -19.06 -9.33 36.21
C ASN A 257 -19.14 -10.67 36.98
N HIS A 258 -18.23 -11.62 36.72
CA HIS A 258 -17.74 -12.61 37.70
C HIS A 258 -16.42 -13.26 37.20
N PRO A 259 -15.58 -13.79 38.11
CA PRO A 259 -14.14 -13.57 38.13
C PRO A 259 -13.34 -14.87 37.95
N THR A 260 -12.09 -14.76 37.53
CA THR A 260 -11.15 -15.88 37.49
C THR A 260 -9.73 -15.42 37.85
N PRO A 261 -8.88 -16.31 38.36
CA PRO A 261 -8.14 -16.10 39.60
C PRO A 261 -6.69 -15.69 39.38
N ALA A 262 -6.07 -15.25 40.47
CA ALA A 262 -4.65 -14.94 40.58
C ALA A 262 -3.72 -16.05 40.06
N ALA A 263 -2.73 -15.64 39.27
CA ALA A 263 -1.51 -16.40 39.02
C ALA A 263 -0.29 -15.45 38.95
N ALA A 264 0.55 -15.59 39.98
CA ALA A 264 1.99 -15.36 40.10
C ALA A 264 2.69 -14.11 39.50
N GLU A 265 3.30 -13.35 40.42
CA GLU A 265 4.27 -12.28 40.20
C GLU A 265 5.55 -12.76 39.49
N GLN A 266 6.00 -12.00 38.49
CA GLN A 266 7.41 -11.87 38.07
C GLN A 266 7.71 -10.38 37.82
N PRO A 267 8.97 -9.93 38.02
CA PRO A 267 9.29 -8.56 38.42
C PRO A 267 9.10 -7.52 37.29
N PRO A 268 8.79 -6.25 37.64
CA PRO A 268 8.57 -5.20 36.65
C PRO A 268 9.89 -4.70 36.05
N HIS A 269 10.03 -4.80 34.73
CA HIS A 269 11.05 -4.11 33.95
C HIS A 269 10.61 -2.65 33.69
N THR A 270 11.42 -1.70 34.13
CA THR A 270 11.30 -0.25 33.92
C THR A 270 11.85 0.16 32.54
N PRO A 271 11.06 0.81 31.65
CA PRO A 271 11.59 1.45 30.45
C PRO A 271 12.28 2.79 30.80
N SER A 272 13.52 2.99 30.34
CA SER A 272 14.29 4.20 30.58
C SER A 272 13.85 5.34 29.64
N ALA A 273 13.58 6.50 30.24
CA ALA A 273 13.29 7.77 29.57
C ALA A 273 14.56 8.61 29.63
N LEU A 274 15.17 8.96 28.49
CA LEU A 274 16.37 9.81 28.44
C LEU A 274 16.20 11.08 27.61
N ASP A 275 14.96 11.51 27.39
CA ASP A 275 14.65 12.87 26.89
C ASP A 275 13.63 13.59 27.78
N ARG A 276 13.35 13.03 28.96
CA ARG A 276 12.37 13.55 29.92
C ARG A 276 12.99 13.47 31.31
N ASP A 277 12.90 14.57 32.05
CA ASP A 277 13.25 14.58 33.47
C ASP A 277 12.46 13.50 34.22
N ALA A 278 12.96 13.10 35.39
CA ALA A 278 12.36 12.05 36.20
C ALA A 278 10.87 12.27 36.53
N ILE A 279 10.42 13.52 36.41
CA ILE A 279 9.03 13.95 36.45
C ILE A 279 8.71 14.63 35.12
N HIS A 280 7.67 14.14 34.44
CA HIS A 280 7.21 14.67 33.17
C HIS A 280 5.71 15.00 33.22
N VAL A 281 5.36 16.17 32.69
CA VAL A 281 3.99 16.68 32.65
C VAL A 281 3.56 16.89 31.21
N THR A 282 2.34 16.47 30.87
CA THR A 282 1.74 16.72 29.56
C THR A 282 0.41 17.47 29.72
N ILE A 283 0.25 18.57 29.00
CA ILE A 283 -0.97 19.40 28.97
C ILE A 283 -1.61 19.27 27.59
N SER A 284 -2.89 18.92 27.53
CA SER A 284 -3.68 18.86 26.28
C SER A 284 -4.99 19.61 26.43
N GLU A 285 -5.40 20.36 25.40
CA GLU A 285 -6.66 21.08 25.37
C GLU A 285 -7.29 21.09 23.97
N SER A 286 -8.62 20.99 23.92
CA SER A 286 -9.43 21.04 22.71
C SER A 286 -10.59 22.02 22.89
N ILE A 287 -10.78 22.89 21.89
CA ILE A 287 -11.85 23.89 21.82
C ILE A 287 -12.82 23.48 20.71
N ASN A 288 -14.11 23.34 21.02
CA ASN A 288 -15.16 23.02 20.07
C ASN A 288 -16.27 24.07 20.15
N ALA A 289 -16.54 24.76 19.04
CA ALA A 289 -17.56 25.80 18.94
C ALA A 289 -18.55 25.52 17.82
N LYS A 290 -19.81 25.93 18.00
CA LYS A 290 -20.82 26.03 16.94
C LYS A 290 -21.32 27.46 16.87
N LEU A 291 -21.21 28.08 15.71
CA LEU A 291 -21.64 29.44 15.45
C LEU A 291 -22.80 29.44 14.44
N SER A 292 -23.65 30.46 14.50
CA SER A 292 -24.63 30.78 13.46
C SER A 292 -23.98 31.55 12.31
N ARG A 293 -24.73 31.76 11.22
CA ARG A 293 -24.23 32.45 10.00
C ARG A 293 -23.79 33.89 10.28
N ASP A 294 -24.46 34.58 11.19
CA ASP A 294 -24.18 35.95 11.64
C ASP A 294 -23.08 36.04 12.71
N GLY A 295 -22.38 34.93 13.01
CA GLY A 295 -21.29 34.89 13.98
C GLY A 295 -21.74 34.80 15.44
N SER A 296 -23.04 34.60 15.70
CA SER A 296 -23.54 34.40 17.07
C SER A 296 -23.17 33.00 17.60
N LEU A 297 -22.82 32.91 18.88
CA LEU A 297 -22.34 31.67 19.49
C LEU A 297 -23.50 30.79 19.96
N ASN A 298 -23.68 29.61 19.34
CA ASN A 298 -24.69 28.64 19.76
C ASN A 298 -24.21 27.75 20.91
N SER A 299 -22.97 27.25 20.83
CA SER A 299 -22.37 26.44 21.88
C SER A 299 -20.85 26.50 21.82
N LEU A 300 -20.19 26.65 22.98
CA LEU A 300 -18.74 26.56 23.12
C LEU A 300 -18.39 25.57 24.22
N GLU A 301 -17.48 24.67 23.93
CA GLU A 301 -16.96 23.69 24.87
C GLU A 301 -15.44 23.64 24.79
N VAL A 302 -14.78 23.89 25.92
CA VAL A 302 -13.33 23.71 26.09
C VAL A 302 -13.09 22.55 27.02
N LYS A 303 -12.28 21.58 26.61
CA LYS A 303 -11.91 20.40 27.41
C LYS A 303 -10.40 20.26 27.42
N GLY A 304 -9.82 20.02 28.58
CA GLY A 304 -8.40 19.69 28.67
C GLY A 304 -8.05 18.81 29.84
N ASP A 305 -6.83 18.28 29.81
CA ASP A 305 -6.29 17.38 30.81
C ASP A 305 -4.79 17.57 31.02
N LEU A 306 -4.39 17.36 32.28
CA LEU A 306 -3.02 17.43 32.78
C LEU A 306 -2.61 16.02 33.22
N ASN A 307 -1.65 15.44 32.51
CA ASN A 307 -1.12 14.11 32.79
C ASN A 307 0.26 14.22 33.43
N LEU A 308 0.50 13.42 34.47
CA LEU A 308 1.75 13.33 35.22
C LEU A 308 2.35 11.93 35.06
N ARG A 309 3.61 11.85 34.64
CA ARG A 309 4.39 10.62 34.59
C ARG A 309 5.65 10.79 35.43
N ILE A 310 5.93 9.84 36.31
CA ILE A 310 7.14 9.81 37.14
C ILE A 310 7.92 8.55 36.78
N SER A 311 9.16 8.67 36.32
CA SER A 311 10.02 7.54 35.95
C SER A 311 10.92 7.09 37.09
N ASP A 312 11.29 7.99 38.02
CA ASP A 312 12.13 7.66 39.18
C ASP A 312 11.29 7.28 40.42
N PRO A 313 11.45 6.06 40.98
CA PRO A 313 10.74 5.63 42.18
C PRO A 313 11.03 6.46 43.43
N THR A 314 12.14 7.19 43.49
CA THR A 314 12.50 8.07 44.62
C THR A 314 11.72 9.38 44.61
N LEU A 315 11.18 9.79 43.46
CA LEU A 315 10.47 11.06 43.26
C LEU A 315 8.94 10.89 43.20
N THR A 316 8.41 9.87 43.84
CA THR A 316 6.96 9.54 43.77
C THR A 316 6.09 10.42 44.68
N LYS A 317 6.67 11.03 45.72
CA LYS A 317 5.95 11.86 46.70
C LYS A 317 6.13 13.36 46.42
N VAL A 318 5.52 13.82 45.34
CA VAL A 318 5.68 15.18 44.85
C VAL A 318 4.41 16.01 45.01
N LYS A 319 4.59 17.32 45.12
CA LYS A 319 3.55 18.34 45.09
C LYS A 319 3.79 19.25 43.90
N LEU A 320 2.81 19.35 43.02
CA LEU A 320 2.86 20.19 41.83
C LEU A 320 2.08 21.48 42.11
N ASP A 321 2.75 22.62 42.04
CA ASP A 321 2.11 23.93 42.16
C ASP A 321 1.64 24.40 40.78
N LEU A 322 0.33 24.59 40.64
CA LEU A 322 -0.31 24.92 39.37
C LEU A 322 -0.78 26.37 39.31
N VAL A 323 -0.73 26.93 38.12
CA VAL A 323 -1.68 27.97 37.70
C VAL A 323 -2.92 27.24 37.20
N ALA A 324 -4.09 27.59 37.73
CA ALA A 324 -5.38 27.03 37.32
C ALA A 324 -6.47 28.08 37.56
N ASN A 325 -6.46 29.09 36.69
CA ASN A 325 -7.32 30.25 36.78
C ASN A 325 -8.76 29.89 36.43
N GLN A 326 -9.72 30.37 37.24
CA GLN A 326 -11.15 30.12 37.00
C GLN A 326 -11.69 31.15 36.01
N SER A 327 -11.30 31.04 34.74
CA SER A 327 -11.83 31.84 33.63
C SER A 327 -12.97 31.09 32.91
N HIS A 328 -13.85 31.83 32.24
CA HIS A 328 -14.90 31.33 31.35
C HIS A 328 -15.78 30.17 31.91
N GLY A 329 -16.05 30.16 33.22
CA GLY A 329 -16.91 29.16 33.87
C GLY A 329 -16.31 27.76 33.98
N VAL A 330 -14.98 27.62 33.92
CA VAL A 330 -14.30 26.33 33.95
C VAL A 330 -14.55 25.53 35.23
N GLN A 331 -14.86 24.24 35.06
CA GLN A 331 -14.95 23.25 36.14
C GLN A 331 -13.72 22.36 36.15
N PHE A 332 -12.94 22.44 37.23
CA PHE A 332 -11.80 21.57 37.48
C PHE A 332 -12.23 20.30 38.19
N ARG A 333 -11.76 19.14 37.73
CA ARG A 333 -11.93 17.83 38.36
C ARG A 333 -10.56 17.19 38.58
N THR A 334 -10.19 17.03 39.84
CA THR A 334 -8.98 16.29 40.22
C THR A 334 -9.24 14.78 40.26
N HIS A 335 -8.18 14.00 40.06
CA HIS A 335 -8.24 12.54 40.18
C HIS A 335 -8.69 12.10 41.59
N PRO A 336 -9.44 10.99 41.77
CA PRO A 336 -9.93 10.55 43.08
C PRO A 336 -8.86 10.38 44.17
N ASN A 337 -7.63 10.05 43.76
CA ASN A 337 -6.50 9.87 44.67
C ASN A 337 -5.75 11.17 45.01
N VAL A 338 -6.12 12.30 44.39
CA VAL A 338 -5.53 13.62 44.64
C VAL A 338 -6.30 14.33 45.75
N ASP A 339 -5.58 15.03 46.63
CA ASP A 339 -6.18 15.82 47.70
C ASP A 339 -6.95 17.02 47.15
N LYS A 340 -8.28 16.97 47.26
CA LYS A 340 -9.19 18.04 46.81
C LYS A 340 -9.05 19.31 47.64
N GLY A 341 -8.70 19.21 48.92
CA GLY A 341 -8.52 20.34 49.83
C GLY A 341 -7.29 21.16 49.46
N VAL A 342 -6.18 20.49 49.16
CA VAL A 342 -4.92 21.13 48.73
C VAL A 342 -5.10 21.82 47.36
N PHE A 343 -5.77 21.18 46.41
CA PHE A 343 -6.06 21.82 45.12
C PHE A 343 -6.98 23.04 45.27
N SER A 344 -8.00 22.97 46.12
CA SER A 344 -8.95 24.08 46.31
C SER A 344 -8.34 25.26 47.07
N GLY A 345 -7.42 25.00 48.00
CA GLY A 345 -6.79 26.03 48.84
C GLY A 345 -5.56 26.68 48.23
N SER A 346 -4.65 25.88 47.65
CA SER A 346 -3.35 26.38 47.15
C SER A 346 -3.09 26.08 45.68
N LYS A 347 -4.09 25.62 44.92
CA LYS A 347 -3.94 25.25 43.50
C LYS A 347 -2.80 24.25 43.26
N ALA A 348 -2.60 23.33 44.20
CA ALA A 348 -1.55 22.32 44.11
C ALA A 348 -2.12 20.91 43.98
N ILE A 349 -1.44 20.06 43.21
CA ILE A 349 -1.76 18.65 43.06
C ILE A 349 -0.82 17.84 43.94
N GLN A 350 -1.42 17.07 44.86
CA GLN A 350 -0.74 16.19 45.78
C GLN A 350 -1.61 14.96 46.04
N MET A 351 -1.01 13.81 46.33
CA MET A 351 -1.78 12.63 46.73
C MET A 351 -2.47 12.84 48.08
N SER A 352 -3.73 12.43 48.17
CA SER A 352 -4.56 12.46 49.39
C SER A 352 -3.95 11.67 50.55
N ASN A 353 -3.23 10.60 50.25
CA ASN A 353 -2.42 9.89 51.23
C ASN A 353 -0.94 10.17 50.99
N VAL A 354 -0.36 11.08 51.78
CA VAL A 354 1.05 11.51 51.67
C VAL A 354 2.05 10.37 51.88
N SER A 355 1.64 9.27 52.53
CA SER A 355 2.50 8.08 52.67
C SER A 355 2.58 7.23 51.38
N LYS A 356 1.65 7.41 50.44
CA LYS A 356 1.59 6.72 49.15
C LYS A 356 1.95 7.72 48.02
N GLY A 357 3.02 7.44 47.28
CA GLY A 357 3.44 8.25 46.12
C GLY A 357 2.66 7.93 44.84
N PHE A 358 2.79 8.80 43.83
CA PHE A 358 2.24 8.58 42.50
C PHE A 358 2.86 7.32 41.86
N PRO A 359 2.12 6.56 41.04
CA PRO A 359 2.63 5.34 40.44
C PRO A 359 3.76 5.61 39.45
N VAL A 360 4.83 4.83 39.54
CA VAL A 360 6.03 4.94 38.67
C VAL A 360 5.71 4.36 37.29
N ASN A 361 6.24 5.00 36.24
CA ASN A 361 6.11 4.63 34.82
C ASN A 361 4.68 4.52 34.29
N ASN A 362 3.71 5.09 35.00
CA ASN A 362 2.34 5.21 34.52
C ASN A 362 1.98 6.69 34.35
N SER A 363 1.34 7.04 33.23
CA SER A 363 0.83 8.40 32.99
C SER A 363 -0.53 8.54 33.66
N VAL A 364 -0.61 9.39 34.68
CA VAL A 364 -1.84 9.60 35.47
C VAL A 364 -2.42 10.97 35.15
N GLY A 365 -3.67 11.01 34.68
CA GLY A 365 -4.43 12.25 34.55
C GLY A 365 -4.79 12.82 35.91
N VAL A 366 -4.02 13.79 36.38
CA VAL A 366 -4.12 14.35 37.74
C VAL A 366 -5.17 15.45 37.84
N LEU A 367 -5.39 16.19 36.75
CA LEU A 367 -6.38 17.26 36.66
C LEU A 367 -7.05 17.23 35.28
N ARG A 368 -8.37 17.37 35.24
CA ARG A 368 -9.15 17.57 34.02
C ARG A 368 -9.99 18.81 34.17
N TRP A 369 -10.18 19.56 33.11
CA TRP A 369 -11.06 20.72 33.10
C TRP A 369 -12.05 20.69 31.94
N ARG A 370 -13.21 21.28 32.19
CA ARG A 370 -14.23 21.52 31.19
C ARG A 370 -14.82 22.90 31.41
N ALA A 371 -14.76 23.76 30.41
CA ALA A 371 -15.42 25.06 30.41
C ALA A 371 -16.57 25.07 29.40
N GLN A 372 -17.68 25.68 29.80
CA GLN A 372 -18.81 25.98 28.93
C GLN A 372 -19.12 27.47 29.11
N PRO A 373 -18.42 28.34 28.37
CA PRO A 373 -18.61 29.79 28.46
C PRO A 373 -20.06 30.14 28.08
N LYS A 374 -20.58 31.25 28.61
CA LYS A 374 -21.94 31.69 28.28
C LYS A 374 -21.99 32.16 26.83
N THR A 375 -23.11 31.90 26.14
CA THR A 375 -23.31 32.23 24.72
C THR A 375 -23.26 33.74 24.42
N ASP A 376 -23.47 34.60 25.43
CA ASP A 376 -23.45 36.07 25.29
C ASP A 376 -22.04 36.68 25.44
N ASP A 377 -21.00 35.87 25.67
CA ASP A 377 -19.62 36.32 25.87
C ASP A 377 -18.83 36.25 24.55
N THR A 378 -18.79 37.34 23.80
CA THR A 378 -18.03 37.46 22.54
C THR A 378 -16.52 37.34 22.73
N SER A 379 -16.00 37.52 23.95
CA SER A 379 -14.58 37.31 24.27
C SER A 379 -14.19 35.83 24.45
N ALA A 380 -15.17 34.92 24.47
CA ALA A 380 -14.93 33.49 24.69
C ALA A 380 -14.51 32.73 23.42
N LEU A 381 -14.66 33.33 22.24
CA LEU A 381 -14.18 32.73 20.99
C LEU A 381 -12.74 33.20 20.71
N PRO A 382 -11.83 32.33 20.27
CA PRO A 382 -10.50 32.76 19.82
C PRO A 382 -10.53 33.56 18.51
N ILE A 383 -11.46 33.22 17.63
CA ILE A 383 -11.69 33.85 16.33
C ILE A 383 -13.18 33.78 16.00
N GLN A 384 -13.74 34.88 15.50
CA GLN A 384 -15.12 35.01 15.08
C GLN A 384 -15.21 34.99 13.55
N PHE A 385 -16.25 34.35 13.02
CA PHE A 385 -16.54 34.33 11.58
C PHE A 385 -17.96 34.82 11.33
N THR A 386 -18.13 35.65 10.30
CA THR A 386 -19.42 36.18 9.84
C THR A 386 -19.57 35.88 8.36
N VAL A 387 -20.71 35.31 7.96
CA VAL A 387 -20.95 34.92 6.56
C VAL A 387 -22.11 35.72 6.00
N TRP A 388 -21.83 36.49 4.94
CA TRP A 388 -22.80 37.24 4.17
C TRP A 388 -23.13 36.49 2.89
N VAL A 389 -24.42 36.28 2.64
CA VAL A 389 -24.89 35.66 1.40
C VAL A 389 -25.70 36.67 0.62
N VAL A 390 -25.29 36.95 -0.61
CA VAL A 390 -25.90 37.94 -1.50
C VAL A 390 -26.27 37.26 -2.82
N GLY A 391 -27.55 36.96 -2.99
CA GLY A 391 -28.11 36.40 -4.23
C GLY A 391 -29.61 36.16 -4.09
N GLY A 392 -30.39 36.43 -5.13
CA GLY A 392 -31.84 36.20 -5.18
C GLY A 392 -32.21 35.13 -6.20
N GLN A 393 -33.48 34.68 -6.21
CA GLN A 393 -33.96 33.66 -7.17
C GLN A 393 -33.58 34.03 -8.62
N GLY A 394 -32.55 33.37 -9.16
CA GLY A 394 -32.10 33.51 -10.55
C GLY A 394 -30.83 34.35 -10.80
N ASP A 395 -30.21 34.92 -9.76
CA ASP A 395 -28.90 35.59 -9.84
C ASP A 395 -27.81 34.73 -9.15
N PRO A 396 -26.52 34.85 -9.57
CA PRO A 396 -25.43 34.11 -8.95
C PRO A 396 -25.30 34.46 -7.46
N LEU A 397 -25.11 33.43 -6.63
CA LEU A 397 -24.98 33.55 -5.19
C LEU A 397 -23.55 33.95 -4.85
N ASN A 398 -23.34 35.15 -4.31
CA ASN A 398 -22.04 35.60 -3.81
C ASN A 398 -21.99 35.41 -2.29
N ILE A 399 -21.03 34.62 -1.81
CA ILE A 399 -20.81 34.36 -0.38
C ILE A 399 -19.51 35.03 0.04
N THR A 400 -19.62 35.95 1.00
CA THR A 400 -18.48 36.63 1.64
C THR A 400 -18.32 36.11 3.06
N VAL A 401 -17.14 35.59 3.38
CA VAL A 401 -16.76 35.12 4.71
C VAL A 401 -15.77 36.10 5.32
N GLU A 402 -16.14 36.72 6.43
CA GLU A 402 -15.32 37.63 7.21
C GLU A 402 -14.84 36.94 8.48
N TYR A 403 -13.61 37.22 8.91
CA TYR A 403 -13.06 36.74 10.17
C TYR A 403 -12.47 37.88 11.00
N GLU A 404 -12.57 37.77 12.32
CA GLU A 404 -12.03 38.71 13.29
C GLU A 404 -11.40 37.93 14.47
N LEU A 405 -10.14 38.21 14.76
CA LEU A 405 -9.41 37.67 15.90
C LEU A 405 -9.89 38.37 17.17
N THR A 406 -10.52 37.61 18.05
CA THR A 406 -11.10 38.10 19.31
C THR A 406 -10.22 37.79 20.53
N GLY A 407 -9.24 36.89 20.39
CA GLY A 407 -8.27 36.55 21.44
C GLY A 407 -6.96 37.34 21.39
N GLU A 408 -6.23 37.39 22.51
CA GLU A 408 -4.90 38.06 22.59
C GLU A 408 -3.75 37.22 22.01
N ASP A 409 -3.91 35.90 21.98
CA ASP A 409 -2.87 34.96 21.50
C ASP A 409 -2.98 34.72 19.98
N PRO A 410 -1.85 34.62 19.26
CA PRO A 410 -1.85 34.32 17.83
C PRO A 410 -2.34 32.88 17.56
N LEU A 411 -3.10 32.72 16.48
CA LEU A 411 -3.55 31.43 15.97
C LEU A 411 -2.68 30.99 14.81
N GLN A 412 -2.39 29.69 14.75
CA GLN A 412 -1.61 29.07 13.67
C GLN A 412 -2.51 28.17 12.82
N ASP A 413 -2.17 28.03 11.54
CA ASP A 413 -2.84 27.14 10.59
C ASP A 413 -4.38 27.31 10.56
N VAL A 414 -4.84 28.57 10.50
CA VAL A 414 -6.27 28.88 10.39
C VAL A 414 -6.76 28.51 8.98
N THR A 415 -7.68 27.55 8.92
CA THR A 415 -8.25 27.03 7.67
C THR A 415 -9.76 26.92 7.78
N VAL A 416 -10.46 27.34 6.73
CA VAL A 416 -11.93 27.27 6.60
C VAL A 416 -12.28 26.26 5.52
N ILE A 417 -13.02 25.22 5.86
CA ILE A 417 -13.49 24.17 4.96
C ILE A 417 -14.97 24.42 4.68
N ILE A 418 -15.30 24.66 3.42
CA ILE A 418 -16.64 25.04 2.95
C ILE A 418 -17.18 23.89 2.10
N PRO A 419 -18.17 23.11 2.55
CA PRO A 419 -18.74 22.04 1.74
C PRO A 419 -19.47 22.59 0.51
N TYR A 420 -19.67 21.78 -0.54
CA TYR A 420 -20.61 22.07 -1.62
C TYR A 420 -21.14 20.75 -2.23
N ALA A 421 -22.43 20.71 -2.62
CA ALA A 421 -23.09 19.48 -3.08
C ALA A 421 -23.46 19.47 -4.57
N SER A 422 -23.67 20.65 -5.17
CA SER A 422 -24.31 20.81 -6.48
C SER A 422 -23.37 21.37 -7.55
N SER A 423 -22.81 22.55 -7.32
CA SER A 423 -21.90 23.24 -8.24
C SER A 423 -20.63 23.73 -7.54
N GLU A 424 -19.51 23.70 -8.26
CA GLU A 424 -18.20 24.13 -7.76
C GLU A 424 -18.16 25.68 -7.67
N PRO A 425 -17.77 26.26 -6.51
CA PRO A 425 -17.71 27.71 -6.33
C PRO A 425 -16.55 28.34 -7.13
N ALA A 426 -16.82 29.47 -7.78
CA ALA A 426 -15.83 30.27 -8.50
C ALA A 426 -15.26 31.36 -7.59
N VAL A 427 -13.94 31.36 -7.36
CA VAL A 427 -13.26 32.37 -6.53
C VAL A 427 -12.74 33.50 -7.42
N SER A 428 -13.14 34.74 -7.12
CA SER A 428 -12.78 35.96 -7.89
C SER A 428 -11.48 36.63 -7.40
N SER A 429 -10.99 36.29 -6.20
CA SER A 429 -9.86 36.97 -5.56
C SER A 429 -8.50 36.37 -5.93
N PHE A 430 -7.57 37.23 -6.38
CA PHE A 430 -6.22 36.85 -6.85
C PHE A 430 -5.19 36.61 -5.73
N ASP A 431 -5.45 37.07 -4.50
CA ASP A 431 -4.53 36.96 -3.35
C ASP A 431 -4.88 35.79 -2.40
N ALA A 432 -5.84 34.96 -2.79
CA ALA A 432 -6.39 33.88 -1.99
C ALA A 432 -5.61 32.56 -2.13
N THR A 433 -5.22 31.95 -1.00
CA THR A 433 -4.70 30.58 -0.99
C THR A 433 -5.85 29.61 -0.70
N TYR A 434 -6.49 29.08 -1.75
CA TYR A 434 -7.62 28.15 -1.63
C TYR A 434 -7.40 26.87 -2.46
N GLU A 435 -8.03 25.77 -2.04
CA GLU A 435 -7.95 24.46 -2.68
C GLU A 435 -9.36 23.86 -2.81
N VAL A 436 -9.69 23.29 -3.97
CA VAL A 436 -10.95 22.57 -4.19
C VAL A 436 -10.70 21.07 -4.05
N SER A 437 -11.28 20.48 -3.02
CA SER A 437 -11.16 19.06 -2.64
C SER A 437 -12.50 18.35 -2.82
N GLY A 438 -12.78 17.84 -4.02
CA GLY A 438 -13.89 16.92 -4.33
C GLY A 438 -15.31 17.48 -4.09
N ASP A 439 -15.68 17.60 -2.83
CA ASP A 439 -16.96 18.04 -2.27
C ASP A 439 -16.83 19.24 -1.29
N SER A 440 -15.64 19.86 -1.20
CA SER A 440 -15.40 21.01 -0.34
C SER A 440 -14.32 21.96 -0.87
N LEU A 441 -14.45 23.25 -0.55
CA LEU A 441 -13.49 24.32 -0.80
C LEU A 441 -12.73 24.61 0.51
N GLU A 442 -11.43 24.37 0.54
CA GLU A 442 -10.55 24.62 1.68
C GLU A 442 -9.80 25.94 1.49
N TRP A 443 -10.11 26.93 2.32
CA TRP A 443 -9.51 28.25 2.31
C TRP A 443 -8.48 28.40 3.42
N THR A 444 -7.22 28.66 3.08
CA THR A 444 -6.13 28.79 4.05
C THR A 444 -5.83 30.26 4.34
N ILE A 445 -6.06 30.67 5.58
CA ILE A 445 -5.74 32.02 6.08
C ILE A 445 -4.29 32.04 6.63
N GLY A 446 -3.83 30.93 7.21
CA GLY A 446 -2.46 30.78 7.73
C GLY A 446 -2.35 31.23 9.19
N SER A 447 -1.32 32.00 9.52
CA SER A 447 -1.15 32.55 10.88
C SER A 447 -2.02 33.79 11.04
N VAL A 448 -2.82 33.88 12.10
CA VAL A 448 -3.65 35.05 12.41
C VAL A 448 -3.16 35.65 13.73
N ASP A 449 -2.65 36.88 13.66
CA ASP A 449 -2.12 37.65 14.78
C ASP A 449 -2.63 39.10 14.73
N SER A 450 -2.10 39.98 15.59
CA SER A 450 -2.51 41.38 15.64
C SER A 450 -2.27 42.18 14.33
N SER A 451 -1.41 41.70 13.43
CA SER A 451 -1.10 42.37 12.15
C SER A 451 -2.12 42.06 11.06
N ASN A 452 -2.80 40.91 11.13
CA ASN A 452 -3.86 40.47 10.21
C ASN A 452 -5.10 39.98 10.97
N GLY A 453 -5.42 40.65 12.08
CA GLY A 453 -6.48 40.25 13.00
C GLY A 453 -7.90 40.37 12.45
N ALA A 454 -8.10 40.93 11.26
CA ALA A 454 -9.38 40.87 10.56
C ALA A 454 -9.14 40.75 9.05
N GLY A 455 -9.99 39.97 8.38
CA GLY A 455 -9.93 39.80 6.93
C GLY A 455 -11.22 39.22 6.36
N SER A 456 -11.34 39.24 5.05
CA SER A 456 -12.52 38.76 4.35
C SER A 456 -12.13 38.07 3.04
N PHE A 457 -12.92 37.08 2.64
CA PHE A 457 -12.80 36.46 1.33
C PHE A 457 -14.17 36.12 0.74
N GLU A 458 -14.25 36.07 -0.58
CA GLU A 458 -15.50 35.89 -1.31
C GLU A 458 -15.39 34.83 -2.42
N PHE A 459 -16.51 34.16 -2.69
CA PHE A 459 -16.68 33.22 -3.80
C PHE A 459 -18.11 33.27 -4.36
N GLU A 460 -18.25 32.98 -5.65
CA GLU A 460 -19.48 33.11 -6.43
C GLU A 460 -19.96 31.74 -6.95
N VAL A 461 -21.27 31.50 -6.94
CA VAL A 461 -21.89 30.23 -7.36
C VAL A 461 -23.03 30.53 -8.34
N GLN A 462 -23.01 29.89 -9.52
CA GLN A 462 -23.99 30.18 -10.58
C GLN A 462 -25.35 29.48 -10.39
N ASP A 463 -25.37 28.28 -9.80
CA ASP A 463 -26.58 27.48 -9.56
C ASP A 463 -26.37 26.60 -8.30
N GLY A 464 -26.83 27.05 -7.13
CA GLY A 464 -26.70 26.30 -5.86
C GLY A 464 -27.64 26.81 -4.78
N ASP A 465 -28.06 25.92 -3.87
CA ASP A 465 -28.77 26.33 -2.65
C ASP A 465 -27.73 26.86 -1.64
N GLU A 466 -28.04 27.95 -0.94
CA GLU A 466 -27.19 28.49 0.14
C GLU A 466 -26.87 27.43 1.19
N ASN A 467 -27.78 26.48 1.40
CA ASN A 467 -27.63 25.40 2.38
C ASN A 467 -26.53 24.38 1.99
N ASP A 468 -26.11 24.34 0.72
CA ASP A 468 -25.05 23.43 0.26
C ASP A 468 -23.68 23.79 0.87
N PHE A 469 -23.51 25.03 1.34
CA PHE A 469 -22.25 25.58 1.86
C PHE A 469 -22.10 25.51 3.38
N PHE A 470 -23.06 24.90 4.07
CA PHE A 470 -23.05 24.77 5.52
C PHE A 470 -23.24 23.31 5.96
N PRO A 471 -22.64 22.89 7.09
CA PRO A 471 -21.81 23.69 7.99
C PRO A 471 -20.38 23.87 7.48
N MET A 472 -19.88 25.11 7.49
CA MET A 472 -18.45 25.39 7.31
C MET A 472 -17.67 24.90 8.54
N GLN A 473 -16.51 24.27 8.32
CA GLN A 473 -15.64 23.78 9.40
C GLN A 473 -14.38 24.64 9.50
N ILE A 474 -14.09 25.14 10.69
CA ILE A 474 -12.89 25.95 10.93
C ILE A 474 -11.91 25.12 11.76
N LYS A 475 -10.64 25.13 11.36
CA LYS A 475 -9.53 24.50 12.08
C LYS A 475 -8.46 25.54 12.36
N PHE A 476 -7.87 25.47 13.54
CA PHE A 476 -6.72 26.29 13.95
C PHE A 476 -5.97 25.59 15.07
N ALA A 477 -4.71 25.98 15.27
CA ALA A 477 -3.87 25.58 16.40
C ALA A 477 -3.55 26.81 17.26
N LYS A 478 -3.45 26.60 18.59
CA LYS A 478 -3.08 27.63 19.55
C LYS A 478 -1.86 27.15 20.35
N THR A 479 -0.87 28.03 20.55
CA THR A 479 0.39 27.68 21.22
C THR A 479 0.23 27.48 22.74
N ASN A 480 -0.67 28.24 23.35
CA ASN A 480 -0.97 28.16 24.78
C ASN A 480 -2.39 27.64 25.01
N PRO A 481 -2.66 26.91 26.10
CA PRO A 481 -4.02 26.59 26.51
C PRO A 481 -4.89 27.85 26.60
N PHE A 482 -6.11 27.76 26.10
CA PHE A 482 -7.17 28.74 26.23
C PHE A 482 -7.64 28.93 27.68
N ILE A 483 -7.75 27.84 28.45
CA ILE A 483 -7.85 27.97 29.91
C ILE A 483 -6.44 27.98 30.48
N ASP A 484 -6.07 29.06 31.17
CA ASP A 484 -4.76 29.25 31.78
C ASP A 484 -4.49 28.22 32.88
N VAL A 485 -3.91 27.10 32.45
CA VAL A 485 -3.47 25.96 33.25
C VAL A 485 -2.02 25.66 32.90
N ASP A 486 -1.12 25.80 33.88
CA ASP A 486 0.30 25.50 33.72
C ASP A 486 0.89 24.96 35.05
N VAL A 487 1.99 24.23 34.96
CA VAL A 487 2.76 23.77 36.12
C VAL A 487 3.94 24.70 36.33
N THR A 488 3.99 25.34 37.50
CA THR A 488 5.02 26.34 37.82
C THR A 488 6.20 25.76 38.58
N ASN A 489 5.94 24.81 39.47
CA ASN A 489 6.96 24.20 40.31
C ASN A 489 6.56 22.79 40.74
N VAL A 490 7.56 21.93 40.94
CA VAL A 490 7.38 20.59 41.51
C VAL A 490 8.28 20.45 42.73
N THR A 491 7.70 20.13 43.88
CA THR A 491 8.42 20.01 45.16
C THR A 491 8.33 18.61 45.72
N LEU A 492 9.44 18.08 46.21
CA LEU A 492 9.48 16.77 46.87
C LEU A 492 9.05 16.92 48.33
N LEU A 493 8.00 16.22 48.74
CA LEU A 493 7.36 16.44 50.05
C LEU A 493 8.20 16.00 51.26
N GLU A 494 9.16 15.10 51.07
CA GLU A 494 10.01 14.60 52.17
C GLU A 494 11.15 15.57 52.51
N LEU A 495 11.71 16.24 51.50
CA LEU A 495 12.86 17.14 51.64
C LEU A 495 12.48 18.63 51.51
N ASN A 496 11.27 18.92 51.03
CA ASN A 496 10.79 20.28 50.71
C ASN A 496 11.72 21.04 49.75
N GLU A 497 12.34 20.30 48.84
CA GLU A 497 13.23 20.79 47.80
C GLU A 497 12.50 20.82 46.45
N ALA A 498 12.80 21.82 45.62
CA ALA A 498 12.30 21.89 44.25
C ALA A 498 13.04 20.86 43.39
N VAL A 499 12.30 20.19 42.49
CA VAL A 499 12.81 19.14 41.62
C VAL A 499 12.58 19.56 40.17
N ASP A 500 13.59 19.34 39.34
CA ASP A 500 13.51 19.60 37.90
C ASP A 500 12.45 18.67 37.27
N PHE A 501 11.67 19.24 36.34
CA PHE A 501 10.63 18.52 35.62
C PHE A 501 10.54 19.03 34.19
N SER A 502 10.11 18.15 33.29
CA SER A 502 9.86 18.46 31.89
C SER A 502 8.37 18.65 31.64
N LYS A 503 7.99 19.62 30.81
CA LYS A 503 6.59 19.88 30.43
C LYS A 503 6.43 19.95 28.91
N ASP A 504 5.47 19.19 28.39
CA ASP A 504 5.05 19.24 26.98
C ASP A 504 3.59 19.72 26.89
N ILE A 505 3.32 20.65 25.98
CA ILE A 505 1.95 20.98 25.55
C ILE A 505 1.71 20.21 24.25
N ASN A 506 0.79 19.26 24.25
CA ASN A 506 0.61 18.35 23.12
C ASN A 506 -0.20 19.03 22.01
N THR A 507 0.46 19.41 20.92
CA THR A 507 -0.13 19.62 19.60
C THR A 507 0.09 18.38 18.75
N ASP A 508 -0.98 17.80 18.18
CA ASP A 508 -0.94 16.58 17.37
C ASP A 508 0.21 16.61 16.34
N GLN A 509 1.25 15.81 16.54
CA GLN A 509 2.36 15.72 15.59
C GLN A 509 1.89 14.98 14.33
N GLN A 510 1.83 15.71 13.22
CA GLN A 510 1.43 15.20 11.89
C GLN A 510 2.52 15.49 10.86
N VAL A 511 2.83 14.51 10.00
CA VAL A 511 3.67 14.74 8.83
C VAL A 511 2.78 15.22 7.70
N LEU A 512 2.97 16.46 7.25
CA LEU A 512 2.20 17.08 6.18
C LEU A 512 3.00 17.09 4.89
N ILE A 513 2.39 16.64 3.79
CA ILE A 513 2.99 16.69 2.45
C ILE A 513 2.31 17.77 1.64
N TYR A 514 3.10 18.67 1.08
CA TYR A 514 2.65 19.79 0.26
C TYR A 514 3.21 19.67 -1.16
N ARG A 515 2.41 20.08 -2.15
CA ARG A 515 2.85 20.34 -3.51
C ARG A 515 3.60 21.68 -3.57
N LEU A 516 4.29 21.91 -4.68
CA LEU A 516 5.10 23.12 -4.89
C LEU A 516 4.29 24.44 -4.88
N ASN A 517 2.99 24.37 -5.17
CA ASN A 517 2.06 25.50 -5.11
C ASN A 517 1.49 25.74 -3.69
N GLY A 518 1.99 25.05 -2.66
CA GLY A 518 1.49 25.15 -1.29
C GLY A 518 0.25 24.29 -0.99
N GLN A 519 -0.29 23.59 -2.00
CA GLN A 519 -1.44 22.70 -1.89
C GLN A 519 -1.11 21.48 -1.02
N ARG A 520 -1.96 21.14 -0.05
CA ARG A 520 -1.72 19.98 0.82
C ARG A 520 -2.16 18.71 0.10
N VAL A 521 -1.27 17.74 -0.06
CA VAL A 521 -1.63 16.45 -0.68
C VAL A 521 -2.34 15.54 0.34
N TYR A 522 -1.74 15.38 1.52
CA TYR A 522 -2.34 14.70 2.67
C TYR A 522 -1.47 14.92 3.92
N GLY A 523 -1.99 14.56 5.09
CA GLY A 523 -1.22 14.44 6.34
C GLY A 523 -1.21 13.00 6.86
N ALA A 524 -0.03 12.47 7.16
CA ALA A 524 0.12 11.25 7.95
C ALA A 524 0.07 11.63 9.43
N ALA A 525 -1.13 11.57 10.02
CA ALA A 525 -1.35 11.75 11.44
C ALA A 525 -1.51 10.37 12.11
N GLN A 526 -0.92 10.19 13.29
CA GLN A 526 -1.06 8.95 14.05
C GLN A 526 -2.20 9.06 15.07
N LYS A 527 -3.06 8.04 15.14
CA LYS A 527 -4.17 7.94 16.12
C LYS A 527 -3.72 7.75 17.58
N VAL A 528 -2.42 7.58 17.84
CA VAL A 528 -1.85 7.28 19.17
C VAL A 528 -1.04 8.50 19.61
N ASN A 529 -1.62 9.28 20.53
CA ASN A 529 -1.22 10.63 20.95
C ASN A 529 0.13 10.70 21.71
N THR A 530 1.14 9.88 21.40
CA THR A 530 2.39 9.81 22.18
C THR A 530 3.68 9.64 21.36
N LEU A 531 3.62 9.53 20.03
CA LEU A 531 4.80 9.22 19.22
C LEU A 531 5.31 10.44 18.45
N ARG A 532 6.61 10.72 18.61
CA ARG A 532 7.30 11.83 17.94
C ARG A 532 7.93 11.36 16.64
N VAL A 533 7.89 12.21 15.61
CA VAL A 533 8.62 11.96 14.35
C VAL A 533 10.09 12.31 14.55
N GLU A 534 11.00 11.36 14.38
CA GLU A 534 12.44 11.58 14.59
C GLU A 534 13.19 11.91 13.31
N LYS A 535 12.88 11.18 12.21
CA LYS A 535 13.50 11.38 10.89
C LYS A 535 12.54 11.07 9.76
N ILE A 536 12.72 11.74 8.63
CA ILE A 536 12.02 11.46 7.38
C ILE A 536 13.03 11.32 6.23
N SER A 537 12.74 10.46 5.25
CA SER A 537 13.60 10.26 4.09
C SER A 537 12.77 9.83 2.89
N TRP A 538 12.94 10.54 1.77
CA TRP A 538 12.29 10.17 0.51
C TRP A 538 13.07 9.06 -0.18
N LYS A 539 12.33 8.13 -0.78
CA LYS A 539 12.91 7.25 -1.79
C LYS A 539 13.46 8.11 -2.94
N PRO A 540 14.62 7.79 -3.54
CA PRO A 540 15.22 8.62 -4.60
C PRO A 540 14.32 8.89 -5.81
N ASN A 541 13.36 8.00 -6.08
CA ASN A 541 12.38 8.15 -7.17
C ASN A 541 11.13 8.96 -6.76
N GLY A 542 11.04 9.44 -5.51
CA GLY A 542 9.94 10.24 -4.98
C GLY A 542 8.64 9.49 -4.69
N GLN A 543 8.62 8.17 -4.81
CA GLN A 543 7.37 7.40 -4.74
C GLN A 543 6.93 7.01 -3.31
N LEU A 544 7.90 6.84 -2.42
CA LEU A 544 7.69 6.44 -1.03
C LEU A 544 8.40 7.41 -0.09
N LEU A 545 7.79 7.64 1.07
CA LEU A 545 8.35 8.39 2.17
C LEU A 545 8.54 7.47 3.37
N ALA A 546 9.76 7.35 3.87
CA ALA A 546 10.05 6.69 5.13
C ALA A 546 9.93 7.69 6.28
N ILE A 547 9.21 7.32 7.34
CA ILE A 547 9.00 8.10 8.56
C ILE A 547 9.43 7.24 9.75
N ALA A 548 10.46 7.68 10.47
CA ALA A 548 10.94 7.06 11.69
C ALA A 548 10.28 7.71 12.91
N TRP A 549 9.70 6.87 13.77
CA TRP A 549 8.99 7.28 14.98
C TRP A 549 9.81 6.96 16.24
N SER A 550 9.49 7.66 17.33
CA SER A 550 10.16 7.52 18.62
C SER A 550 9.96 6.16 19.33
N ASP A 551 9.14 5.27 18.79
CA ASP A 551 9.04 3.86 19.22
C ASP A 551 10.04 2.94 18.51
N GLY A 552 10.86 3.49 17.60
CA GLY A 552 11.77 2.73 16.78
C GLY A 552 11.12 2.06 15.58
N SER A 553 9.83 2.32 15.32
CA SER A 553 9.17 1.91 14.10
C SER A 553 9.50 2.86 12.94
N VAL A 554 9.84 2.29 11.80
CA VAL A 554 9.97 3.02 10.53
C VAL A 554 8.81 2.59 9.64
N ARG A 555 8.06 3.58 9.18
CA ARG A 555 6.85 3.40 8.39
C ARG A 555 7.05 4.01 7.01
N LEU A 556 6.78 3.21 6.00
CA LEU A 556 6.78 3.62 4.61
C LEU A 556 5.38 4.05 4.23
N VAL A 557 5.25 5.26 3.72
CA VAL A 557 3.99 5.88 3.31
C VAL A 557 4.08 6.19 1.82
N GLY A 558 3.03 5.89 1.07
CA GLY A 558 2.99 6.17 -0.37
C GLY A 558 2.78 7.65 -0.64
N ALA A 559 3.49 8.25 -1.60
CA ALA A 559 3.46 9.70 -1.88
C ALA A 559 2.09 10.31 -2.24
N GLU A 560 1.05 9.47 -2.39
CA GLU A 560 -0.32 9.86 -2.75
C GLU A 560 -1.36 9.41 -1.69
N SER A 561 -0.93 8.78 -0.60
CA SER A 561 -1.82 8.21 0.42
C SER A 561 -1.24 8.35 1.82
N ALA A 562 -2.07 8.78 2.77
CA ALA A 562 -1.70 8.82 4.19
C ALA A 562 -1.55 7.43 4.83
N LYS A 563 -1.91 6.35 4.12
CA LYS A 563 -1.86 5.00 4.65
C LYS A 563 -0.44 4.45 4.64
N VAL A 564 -0.08 3.84 5.76
CA VAL A 564 1.17 3.10 5.90
C VAL A 564 1.13 1.89 4.97
N VAL A 565 2.08 1.84 4.04
CA VAL A 565 2.25 0.78 3.05
C VAL A 565 3.00 -0.39 3.66
N HIS A 566 4.03 -0.09 4.45
CA HIS A 566 4.87 -1.07 5.13
C HIS A 566 5.42 -0.47 6.43
N HIS A 567 5.68 -1.27 7.44
CA HIS A 567 6.44 -0.84 8.61
C HIS A 567 7.39 -1.94 9.08
N PHE A 568 8.49 -1.54 9.70
CA PHE A 568 9.42 -2.44 10.37
C PHE A 568 9.96 -1.76 11.63
N THR A 569 10.38 -2.56 12.60
CA THR A 569 11.05 -2.07 13.81
C THR A 569 12.57 -2.07 13.63
N THR A 570 13.22 -1.07 14.22
CA THR A 570 14.68 -0.89 14.15
C THR A 570 15.45 -1.67 15.21
N THR A 571 14.74 -2.30 16.14
CA THR A 571 15.29 -3.14 17.22
C THR A 571 14.71 -4.55 17.17
N SER A 572 15.49 -5.53 17.61
CA SER A 572 14.96 -6.83 18.03
C SER A 572 14.21 -6.67 19.35
N ASP A 573 13.13 -7.44 19.55
CA ASP A 573 12.14 -7.30 20.63
C ASP A 573 12.69 -7.24 22.09
N ASP A 574 13.99 -7.50 22.30
CA ASP A 574 14.65 -7.59 23.61
C ASP A 574 15.64 -6.42 23.94
N GLU A 575 15.84 -5.40 23.07
CA GLU A 575 16.81 -4.31 23.30
C GLU A 575 16.16 -2.94 23.63
N GLU A 576 16.72 -2.19 24.59
CA GLU A 576 16.30 -0.81 24.91
C GLU A 576 16.49 0.12 23.70
N PHE A 577 15.49 0.96 23.39
CA PHE A 577 15.51 1.91 22.27
C PHE A 577 15.43 3.36 22.74
N SER A 578 16.32 4.21 22.22
CA SER A 578 16.51 5.61 22.63
C SER A 578 16.35 6.62 21.48
N GLY A 579 16.07 6.13 20.25
CA GLY A 579 15.80 6.96 19.07
C GLY A 579 16.64 6.62 17.82
N VAL A 580 16.10 6.95 16.66
CA VAL A 580 16.73 6.94 15.34
C VAL A 580 17.58 8.20 15.16
N THR A 581 18.87 8.03 14.88
CA THR A 581 19.83 9.14 14.71
C THR A 581 20.00 9.55 13.25
N CYS A 582 19.96 8.59 12.34
CA CYS A 582 20.20 8.80 10.91
C CYS A 582 19.34 7.86 10.08
N MET A 583 18.80 8.36 8.96
CA MET A 583 18.08 7.57 7.98
C MET A 583 18.50 8.02 6.58
N GLY A 584 18.93 7.07 5.75
CA GLY A 584 19.39 7.33 4.39
C GLY A 584 18.77 6.34 3.40
N TRP A 585 18.40 6.84 2.22
CA TRP A 585 17.86 6.02 1.13
C TRP A 585 18.59 6.36 -0.17
N SER A 586 19.21 5.39 -0.81
CA SER A 586 19.93 5.58 -2.07
C SER A 586 19.63 4.51 -3.09
N SER A 587 19.94 4.78 -4.36
CA SER A 587 19.80 3.83 -5.46
C SER A 587 21.16 3.52 -6.06
N ASN A 588 21.55 2.25 -6.10
CA ASN A 588 22.87 1.77 -6.51
C ASN A 588 22.76 0.81 -7.70
N THR A 589 23.64 0.94 -8.68
CA THR A 589 23.65 0.06 -9.86
C THR A 589 24.19 -1.32 -9.48
N ILE A 590 23.49 -2.39 -9.86
CA ILE A 590 23.90 -3.78 -9.67
C ILE A 590 24.77 -4.25 -10.83
N GLY A 591 25.84 -4.95 -10.47
CA GLY A 591 26.68 -5.64 -11.43
C GLY A 591 27.68 -4.73 -12.15
N ARG A 592 28.76 -5.35 -12.63
CA ARG A 592 29.78 -4.67 -13.42
C ARG A 592 29.21 -4.50 -14.83
N ARG A 593 28.95 -3.27 -15.30
CA ARG A 593 28.74 -3.03 -16.74
C ARG A 593 29.97 -3.56 -17.49
N VAL A 594 29.89 -4.78 -18.02
CA VAL A 594 30.87 -5.31 -18.96
C VAL A 594 30.60 -4.60 -20.28
N GLU A 595 31.02 -3.35 -20.38
CA GLU A 595 31.27 -2.76 -21.68
C GLU A 595 32.41 -3.58 -22.32
N GLY A 596 32.07 -4.41 -23.30
CA GLY A 596 33.01 -4.81 -24.35
C GLY A 596 33.93 -5.99 -24.09
N LYS A 597 33.50 -7.06 -23.41
CA LYS A 597 34.11 -8.39 -23.60
C LYS A 597 33.05 -9.45 -23.82
N SER A 598 32.93 -9.88 -25.09
CA SER A 598 32.14 -11.02 -25.51
C SER A 598 32.29 -12.18 -24.52
N SER A 599 31.19 -12.61 -23.93
CA SER A 599 31.16 -13.85 -23.16
C SER A 599 31.68 -14.98 -24.06
N LYS A 600 32.69 -15.71 -23.56
CA LYS A 600 33.34 -16.85 -24.25
C LYS A 600 32.41 -18.07 -24.41
N LEU A 601 31.10 -17.90 -24.21
CA LEU A 601 30.11 -18.99 -24.14
C LEU A 601 29.21 -19.09 -25.39
N VAL A 602 29.36 -18.21 -26.37
CA VAL A 602 28.66 -18.35 -27.66
C VAL A 602 29.47 -19.25 -28.61
N PRO A 603 28.96 -20.42 -29.03
CA PRO A 603 29.64 -21.29 -30.00
C PRO A 603 29.95 -20.51 -31.27
N ASP A 604 31.16 -20.66 -31.83
CA ASP A 604 31.62 -19.88 -32.98
C ASP A 604 30.75 -20.06 -34.25
N THR A 605 29.90 -21.09 -34.27
CA THR A 605 28.86 -21.32 -35.29
C THR A 605 27.81 -20.20 -35.33
N LEU A 606 27.40 -19.67 -34.18
CA LEU A 606 26.37 -18.61 -34.07
C LEU A 606 26.92 -17.24 -34.49
N LYS A 607 28.22 -17.00 -34.25
CA LYS A 607 28.91 -15.77 -34.68
C LYS A 607 29.09 -15.68 -36.20
N LYS A 608 29.12 -16.82 -36.91
CA LYS A 608 29.17 -16.83 -38.38
C LYS A 608 27.83 -16.48 -39.00
N ILE A 609 26.73 -17.00 -38.44
CA ILE A 609 25.37 -16.74 -38.95
C ILE A 609 24.99 -15.24 -38.82
N ILE A 610 25.41 -14.59 -37.74
CA ILE A 610 25.11 -13.15 -37.50
C ILE A 610 25.96 -12.22 -38.39
N ARG A 611 27.09 -12.69 -38.95
CA ARG A 611 27.97 -11.86 -39.80
C ARG A 611 27.55 -11.76 -41.26
N ASP A 612 26.69 -12.66 -41.73
CA ASP A 612 26.29 -12.73 -43.15
C ASP A 612 25.04 -11.87 -43.48
N GLU A 613 24.48 -11.14 -42.52
CA GLU A 613 23.34 -10.22 -42.69
C GLU A 613 23.78 -8.76 -42.42
N PRO A 614 23.82 -7.87 -43.44
CA PRO A 614 24.41 -6.54 -43.31
C PRO A 614 23.55 -5.52 -42.53
N ASP A 615 22.27 -5.79 -42.31
CA ASP A 615 21.30 -4.82 -41.72
C ASP A 615 21.23 -4.82 -40.19
N LEU A 616 21.97 -5.68 -39.49
CA LEU A 616 21.99 -5.74 -38.01
C LEU A 616 23.19 -5.01 -37.36
N SER A 617 23.98 -4.27 -38.14
CA SER A 617 25.22 -3.62 -37.70
C SER A 617 25.05 -2.31 -36.90
N ALA A 618 23.84 -1.95 -36.50
CA ALA A 618 23.56 -0.82 -35.61
C ALA A 618 23.21 -1.28 -34.18
N GLY A 619 24.24 -1.45 -33.34
CA GLY A 619 24.16 -1.15 -31.90
C GLY A 619 23.34 -2.05 -30.95
N LYS A 620 22.70 -3.15 -31.36
CA LYS A 620 22.03 -4.05 -30.41
C LYS A 620 23.01 -5.05 -29.78
N ALA A 621 23.19 -4.93 -28.47
CA ALA A 621 23.96 -5.88 -27.67
C ALA A 621 23.41 -7.32 -27.83
N VAL A 622 24.29 -8.32 -27.85
CA VAL A 622 23.92 -9.74 -27.91
C VAL A 622 23.04 -10.05 -26.70
N LEU A 623 21.76 -10.38 -26.95
CA LEU A 623 20.76 -10.71 -25.93
C LEU A 623 21.24 -11.86 -25.03
N ASN A 624 21.12 -11.70 -23.72
CA ASN A 624 21.44 -12.74 -22.74
C ASN A 624 20.14 -13.51 -22.46
N LEU A 625 19.83 -14.46 -23.35
CA LEU A 625 18.53 -15.14 -23.40
C LEU A 625 18.03 -15.66 -22.03
N PRO A 626 18.83 -16.33 -21.16
CA PRO A 626 18.39 -16.72 -19.82
C PRO A 626 17.98 -15.55 -18.92
N ARG A 627 18.74 -14.44 -18.96
CA ARG A 627 18.46 -13.23 -18.19
C ARG A 627 17.20 -12.54 -18.71
N ASP A 628 17.09 -12.38 -20.03
CA ASP A 628 15.95 -11.73 -20.67
C ASP A 628 14.65 -12.52 -20.45
N LEU A 629 14.71 -13.86 -20.44
CA LEU A 629 13.57 -14.71 -20.08
C LEU A 629 13.16 -14.62 -18.60
N ALA A 630 14.12 -14.48 -17.68
CA ALA A 630 13.84 -14.27 -16.26
C ALA A 630 13.21 -12.89 -15.99
N LEU A 631 13.45 -11.93 -16.89
CA LEU A 631 12.94 -10.56 -16.83
C LEU A 631 11.58 -10.36 -17.51
N LEU A 632 11.07 -11.36 -18.23
CA LEU A 632 9.73 -11.30 -18.83
C LEU A 632 8.68 -11.15 -17.73
N ASP A 633 7.93 -10.05 -17.73
CA ASP A 633 6.85 -9.86 -16.77
C ASP A 633 5.50 -10.36 -17.33
N ILE A 634 4.94 -11.37 -16.67
CA ILE A 634 3.65 -11.98 -17.03
C ILE A 634 2.56 -11.44 -16.10
N GLU A 635 2.93 -10.77 -15.00
CA GLU A 635 1.99 -10.21 -14.03
C GLU A 635 0.98 -9.22 -14.61
N PRO A 636 1.32 -8.36 -15.60
CA PRO A 636 0.34 -7.50 -16.27
C PRO A 636 -0.75 -8.26 -17.03
N SER A 637 -0.47 -9.51 -17.42
CA SER A 637 -1.41 -10.38 -18.14
C SER A 637 -2.34 -11.15 -17.19
N LEU A 638 -2.07 -11.13 -15.87
CA LEU A 638 -2.91 -11.78 -14.87
C LEU A 638 -4.06 -10.85 -14.43
N PRO A 639 -5.21 -11.40 -13.97
CA PRO A 639 -6.30 -10.60 -13.42
C PRO A 639 -5.80 -9.63 -12.34
N LYS A 640 -6.25 -8.38 -12.38
CA LYS A 640 -5.89 -7.37 -11.38
C LYS A 640 -6.48 -7.75 -10.01
N LEU A 641 -5.70 -7.59 -8.94
CA LEU A 641 -6.21 -7.74 -7.58
C LEU A 641 -7.23 -6.64 -7.28
N SER A 642 -8.32 -7.03 -6.64
CA SER A 642 -9.39 -6.14 -6.19
C SER A 642 -9.04 -5.50 -4.84
N VAL A 643 -9.83 -4.50 -4.45
CA VAL A 643 -9.64 -3.80 -3.17
C VAL A 643 -10.44 -4.57 -2.11
N LEU A 644 -9.83 -4.84 -0.96
CA LEU A 644 -10.49 -5.59 0.12
C LEU A 644 -11.43 -4.67 0.93
N PRO A 645 -12.58 -5.19 1.40
CA PRO A 645 -13.46 -4.43 2.29
C PRO A 645 -12.75 -4.07 3.61
N ALA A 646 -13.06 -2.88 4.14
CA ALA A 646 -12.55 -2.40 5.42
C ALA A 646 -13.12 -3.27 6.56
N GLY A 647 -12.26 -4.04 7.22
CA GLY A 647 -12.63 -5.03 8.22
C GLY A 647 -12.57 -4.53 9.67
N GLY A 648 -12.29 -3.24 9.90
CA GLY A 648 -12.18 -2.67 11.25
C GLY A 648 -10.93 -3.10 12.03
N THR A 649 -10.03 -3.86 11.42
CA THR A 649 -8.70 -4.19 11.97
C THR A 649 -7.71 -3.07 11.67
N SER A 650 -6.66 -2.91 12.47
CA SER A 650 -5.73 -1.76 12.38
C SER A 650 -4.86 -1.72 11.11
N ASP A 651 -4.94 -2.73 10.24
CA ASP A 651 -4.01 -2.96 9.12
C ASP A 651 -4.76 -2.96 7.77
N GLU A 652 -5.63 -1.97 7.53
CA GLU A 652 -6.45 -1.85 6.31
C GLU A 652 -5.65 -1.36 5.09
N VAL A 653 -4.45 -1.90 4.87
CA VAL A 653 -3.53 -1.46 3.82
C VAL A 653 -4.11 -1.71 2.41
N PHE A 654 -4.86 -2.79 2.24
CA PHE A 654 -5.44 -3.21 0.95
C PHE A 654 -6.87 -2.68 0.70
N SER A 655 -7.35 -1.72 1.51
CA SER A 655 -8.69 -1.13 1.40
C SER A 655 -8.78 0.08 0.44
N SER A 656 -7.66 0.52 -0.13
CA SER A 656 -7.63 1.60 -1.12
C SER A 656 -6.84 1.21 -2.36
N ARG A 657 -7.37 1.58 -3.53
CA ARG A 657 -6.74 1.30 -4.83
C ARG A 657 -5.33 1.89 -4.93
N SER A 658 -5.14 3.13 -4.47
CA SER A 658 -3.83 3.80 -4.46
C SER A 658 -2.77 3.04 -3.65
N SER A 659 -3.13 2.54 -2.47
CA SER A 659 -2.23 1.74 -1.63
C SER A 659 -1.92 0.37 -2.24
N LEU A 660 -2.93 -0.28 -2.82
CA LEU A 660 -2.77 -1.56 -3.49
C LEU A 660 -1.87 -1.43 -4.73
N ASP A 661 -2.10 -0.40 -5.54
CA ASP A 661 -1.28 -0.07 -6.70
C ASP A 661 0.13 0.39 -6.31
N ALA A 662 0.34 0.91 -5.09
CA ALA A 662 1.69 1.18 -4.58
C ALA A 662 2.45 -0.10 -4.21
N LEU A 663 1.76 -1.12 -3.70
CA LEU A 663 2.36 -2.40 -3.27
C LEU A 663 2.61 -3.40 -4.41
N PHE A 664 1.72 -3.42 -5.41
CA PHE A 664 1.76 -4.36 -6.54
C PHE A 664 2.08 -3.66 -7.86
N ARG A 665 3.08 -2.77 -7.85
CA ARG A 665 3.52 -2.09 -9.08
C ARG A 665 4.15 -3.09 -10.05
N PRO A 666 3.82 -2.99 -11.35
CA PRO A 666 4.57 -3.68 -12.38
C PRO A 666 6.05 -3.29 -12.29
N PHE A 667 6.93 -4.27 -12.39
CA PHE A 667 8.36 -4.03 -12.31
C PHE A 667 8.83 -3.26 -13.55
N ASN A 668 9.43 -2.07 -13.37
CA ASN A 668 9.96 -1.30 -14.48
C ASN A 668 11.29 -1.92 -14.94
N PRO A 669 11.48 -2.22 -16.24
CA PRO A 669 12.75 -2.73 -16.75
C PRO A 669 13.98 -1.86 -16.44
N GLU A 670 13.79 -0.55 -16.22
CA GLU A 670 14.89 0.35 -15.83
C GLU A 670 15.38 0.11 -14.39
N ASP A 671 14.53 -0.46 -13.52
CA ASP A 671 14.86 -0.80 -12.13
C ASP A 671 15.56 -2.18 -12.02
N ASN A 672 15.64 -2.94 -13.12
CA ASN A 672 16.31 -4.26 -13.18
C ASN A 672 17.77 -4.21 -12.72
N ASP A 673 18.45 -3.11 -13.02
CA ASP A 673 19.88 -2.90 -12.75
C ASP A 673 20.10 -2.01 -11.52
N MET A 674 19.05 -1.65 -10.79
CA MET A 674 19.11 -0.68 -9.69
C MET A 674 18.62 -1.33 -8.39
N ALA A 675 19.45 -1.30 -7.35
CA ALA A 675 19.05 -1.64 -5.99
C ALA A 675 18.85 -0.38 -5.16
N ASP A 676 17.63 -0.20 -4.66
CA ASP A 676 17.37 0.80 -3.65
C ASP A 676 17.76 0.26 -2.28
N VAL A 677 18.65 0.98 -1.58
CA VAL A 677 19.22 0.60 -0.29
C VAL A 677 18.81 1.64 0.75
N MET A 678 18.20 1.16 1.84
CA MET A 678 17.85 1.98 3.00
C MET A 678 18.70 1.58 4.21
N ILE A 679 19.25 2.59 4.87
CA ILE A 679 20.04 2.45 6.09
C ILE A 679 19.41 3.28 7.19
N VAL A 680 19.14 2.66 8.34
CA VAL A 680 18.63 3.33 9.53
C VAL A 680 19.58 3.07 10.69
N GLY A 681 20.09 4.13 11.31
CA GLY A 681 20.97 4.06 12.48
C GLY A 681 20.25 4.49 13.75
N THR A 682 20.48 3.78 14.85
CA THR A 682 19.94 4.11 16.17
C THR A 682 21.01 4.63 17.13
N LYS A 683 20.60 5.27 18.23
CA LYS A 683 21.51 5.75 19.28
C LYS A 683 22.28 4.63 19.97
N GLU A 684 21.74 3.42 20.00
CA GLU A 684 22.39 2.21 20.53
C GLU A 684 23.44 1.64 19.59
N GLY A 685 23.72 2.29 18.46
CA GLY A 685 24.65 1.80 17.46
C GLY A 685 24.13 0.60 16.69
N ASN A 686 22.82 0.39 16.62
CA ASN A 686 22.21 -0.55 15.67
C ASN A 686 22.12 0.11 14.29
N ILE A 687 22.46 -0.65 13.25
CA ILE A 687 22.37 -0.26 11.85
C ILE A 687 21.45 -1.27 11.17
N HIS A 688 20.24 -0.85 10.83
CA HIS A 688 19.30 -1.61 10.03
C HIS A 688 19.59 -1.38 8.55
N LEU A 689 19.68 -2.47 7.78
CA LEU A 689 19.85 -2.46 6.34
C LEU A 689 18.69 -3.19 5.66
N SER A 690 18.04 -2.50 4.73
CA SER A 690 17.01 -3.07 3.86
C SER A 690 17.22 -2.65 2.41
N ILE A 691 16.71 -3.46 1.48
CA ILE A 691 16.76 -3.23 0.04
C ILE A 691 15.37 -3.36 -0.58
N TYR A 692 15.13 -2.71 -1.73
CA TYR A 692 13.86 -2.79 -2.48
C TYR A 692 12.62 -2.56 -1.62
N ASP A 693 12.65 -1.47 -0.86
CA ASP A 693 11.59 -0.96 0.02
C ASP A 693 11.38 -1.74 1.32
N SER A 694 11.15 -3.05 1.28
CA SER A 694 10.79 -3.83 2.48
C SER A 694 11.67 -5.04 2.78
N PHE A 695 12.57 -5.45 1.87
CA PHE A 695 13.39 -6.63 2.09
C PHE A 695 14.51 -6.34 3.10
N VAL A 696 14.37 -6.84 4.33
CA VAL A 696 15.34 -6.65 5.40
C VAL A 696 16.54 -7.58 5.19
N VAL A 697 17.72 -7.01 4.91
CA VAL A 697 18.98 -7.75 4.84
C VAL A 697 19.46 -8.11 6.26
N GLY A 698 19.26 -7.20 7.22
CA GLY A 698 19.46 -7.49 8.62
C GLY A 698 19.93 -6.30 9.46
N PHE A 699 20.18 -6.60 10.73
CA PHE A 699 20.69 -5.67 11.73
C PHE A 699 22.18 -5.92 11.99
N PHE A 700 22.94 -4.84 12.05
CA PHE A 700 24.38 -4.81 12.30
C PHE A 700 24.67 -3.91 13.50
N LYS A 701 25.58 -4.33 14.38
CA LYS A 701 26.12 -3.45 15.42
C LYS A 701 27.21 -2.57 14.83
N ALA A 702 27.32 -1.34 15.31
CA ALA A 702 28.38 -0.43 14.90
C ALA A 702 29.76 -1.08 15.15
N PRO A 703 30.68 -1.03 14.18
CA PRO A 703 32.00 -1.68 14.29
C PRO A 703 32.94 -0.97 15.27
N ILE A 704 32.52 0.17 15.83
CA ILE A 704 33.31 0.98 16.75
C ILE A 704 32.63 0.94 18.11
N THR A 705 33.37 0.47 19.11
CA THR A 705 32.94 0.44 20.51
C THR A 705 33.96 1.18 21.35
N ALA A 706 33.50 2.19 22.09
CA ALA A 706 34.29 2.94 23.04
C ALA A 706 33.73 2.71 24.46
N GLN A 707 34.59 2.32 25.42
CA GLN A 707 34.21 2.05 26.83
C GLN A 707 32.92 1.22 27.04
N ARG A 708 32.70 0.19 26.21
CA ARG A 708 31.51 -0.71 26.21
C ARG A 708 30.20 -0.12 25.65
N ARG A 709 30.20 1.09 25.10
CA ARG A 709 29.08 1.62 24.31
C ARG A 709 29.47 1.70 22.83
N PRO A 710 28.63 1.20 21.90
CA PRO A 710 28.85 1.36 20.48
C PRO A 710 28.69 2.83 20.06
N ALA A 711 29.40 3.23 19.00
CA ALA A 711 29.19 4.51 18.34
C ALA A 711 27.85 4.49 17.58
N TYR A 712 27.22 5.65 17.40
CA TYR A 712 25.98 5.79 16.64
C TYR A 712 26.22 6.46 15.29
N LEU A 713 25.37 6.16 14.30
CA LEU A 713 25.44 6.72 12.96
C LEU A 713 24.91 8.16 12.96
N VAL A 714 25.69 9.12 12.47
CA VAL A 714 25.29 10.54 12.39
C VAL A 714 24.94 10.95 10.97
N SER A 715 25.75 10.52 10.01
CA SER A 715 25.58 10.89 8.60
C SER A 715 25.91 9.73 7.69
N TYR A 716 25.31 9.75 6.51
CA TYR A 716 25.35 8.70 5.51
C TYR A 716 25.48 9.32 4.12
N ALA A 717 26.33 8.73 3.29
CA ALA A 717 26.44 9.09 1.89
C ALA A 717 26.71 7.86 1.04
N SER A 718 26.18 7.84 -0.17
CA SER A 718 26.49 6.83 -1.17
C SER A 718 26.43 7.46 -2.55
N HIS A 719 26.88 6.70 -3.54
CA HIS A 719 26.84 7.14 -4.92
C HIS A 719 26.40 5.99 -5.83
N LYS A 720 25.55 6.32 -6.82
CA LYS A 720 24.84 5.36 -7.67
C LYS A 720 25.73 4.30 -8.33
N LEU A 721 26.98 4.64 -8.67
CA LEU A 721 27.90 3.74 -9.38
C LEU A 721 28.72 2.80 -8.50
N TYR A 722 28.73 3.00 -7.17
CA TYR A 722 29.60 2.23 -6.27
C TYR A 722 28.77 1.37 -5.32
N SER A 723 29.32 0.22 -4.94
CA SER A 723 28.76 -0.71 -3.96
C SER A 723 29.13 -0.36 -2.51
N THR A 724 30.03 0.61 -2.31
CA THR A 724 30.49 1.04 -0.99
C THR A 724 29.68 2.25 -0.53
N HIS A 725 29.18 2.16 0.69
CA HIS A 725 28.44 3.20 1.39
C HIS A 725 29.34 3.85 2.43
N ALA A 726 29.31 5.17 2.52
CA ALA A 726 30.10 5.94 3.47
C ALA A 726 29.28 6.15 4.76
N LEU A 727 29.80 5.68 5.89
CA LEU A 727 29.17 5.87 7.20
C LEU A 727 30.02 6.80 8.07
N LEU A 728 29.36 7.76 8.71
CA LEU A 728 29.99 8.62 9.70
C LEU A 728 29.42 8.32 11.08
N MET A 729 30.27 7.89 11.99
CA MET A 729 29.88 7.46 13.33
C MET A 729 30.45 8.40 14.40
N LYS A 730 29.70 8.59 15.48
CA LYS A 730 30.07 9.45 16.60
C LYS A 730 29.95 8.70 17.92
N THR A 731 30.90 8.92 18.83
CA THR A 731 30.88 8.30 20.17
C THR A 731 30.01 9.10 21.14
N THR A 732 29.42 8.42 22.13
CA THR A 732 28.56 9.00 23.19
C THR A 732 29.35 9.51 24.41
N GLU A 733 30.65 9.76 24.26
CA GLU A 733 31.56 10.17 25.35
C GLU A 733 31.58 11.71 25.54
N SER A 734 32.13 12.20 26.66
CA SER A 734 32.39 13.65 26.88
C SER A 734 33.34 14.27 25.84
N GLU A 735 34.20 13.43 25.23
CA GLU A 735 34.99 13.74 24.05
C GLU A 735 34.37 13.07 22.81
N GLU A 736 33.29 13.65 22.30
CA GLU A 736 32.60 13.16 21.10
C GLU A 736 33.52 13.16 19.87
N ARG A 737 34.03 11.98 19.51
CA ARG A 737 34.93 11.77 18.38
C ARG A 737 34.16 11.25 17.18
N ILE A 738 34.66 11.61 16.00
CA ILE A 738 34.07 11.27 14.71
C ILE A 738 34.95 10.24 14.02
N TYR A 739 34.30 9.20 13.51
CA TYR A 739 34.92 8.13 12.78
C TYR A 739 34.25 7.94 11.42
N PHE A 740 35.08 7.79 10.40
CA PHE A 740 34.66 7.36 9.07
C PHE A 740 34.79 5.83 8.94
N VAL A 741 33.73 5.18 8.48
CA VAL A 741 33.69 3.74 8.22
C VAL A 741 33.08 3.49 6.84
N PRO A 742 33.81 2.86 5.90
CA PRO A 742 33.19 2.39 4.67
C PRO A 742 32.43 1.08 4.93
N MET A 743 31.21 0.98 4.40
CA MET A 743 30.38 -0.21 4.43
C MET A 743 30.29 -0.78 3.00
N ASP A 744 30.96 -1.88 2.78
CA ASP A 744 31.06 -2.56 1.49
C ASP A 744 29.91 -3.55 1.33
N LEU A 745 28.96 -3.23 0.45
CA LEU A 745 27.84 -4.11 0.10
C LEU A 745 28.25 -4.98 -1.08
N ARG A 746 29.02 -6.05 -0.81
CA ARG A 746 29.58 -6.88 -1.88
C ARG A 746 28.49 -7.49 -2.76
N PHE A 747 27.31 -7.73 -2.22
CA PHE A 747 26.18 -8.23 -3.00
C PHE A 747 25.88 -7.32 -4.20
N LEU A 748 25.96 -5.99 -4.08
CA LEU A 748 25.74 -5.10 -5.24
C LEU A 748 26.77 -5.30 -6.38
N SER A 749 27.99 -5.72 -6.04
CA SER A 749 29.12 -5.86 -6.99
C SER A 749 29.39 -7.29 -7.46
N ALA A 750 29.07 -8.26 -6.62
CA ALA A 750 29.50 -9.65 -6.70
C ALA A 750 28.33 -10.65 -6.62
N SER A 751 27.12 -10.20 -6.27
CA SER A 751 25.95 -11.08 -6.32
C SER A 751 25.62 -11.48 -7.74
N SER A 752 24.98 -12.63 -7.83
CA SER A 752 24.15 -13.11 -8.93
C SER A 752 23.45 -11.96 -9.69
N GLU A 753 23.47 -12.02 -11.04
CA GLU A 753 22.72 -11.13 -11.95
C GLU A 753 21.20 -11.05 -11.65
N TYR A 754 20.72 -11.92 -10.74
CA TYR A 754 19.34 -12.08 -10.35
C TYR A 754 18.98 -11.44 -9.00
N LEU A 755 19.88 -10.71 -8.31
CA LEU A 755 19.57 -10.12 -6.99
C LEU A 755 18.37 -9.17 -7.04
N SER A 756 18.28 -8.32 -8.07
CA SER A 756 17.14 -7.42 -8.26
C SER A 756 15.82 -8.16 -8.40
N ILE A 757 15.82 -9.21 -9.22
CA ILE A 757 14.66 -10.08 -9.41
C ILE A 757 14.33 -10.82 -8.11
N LEU A 758 15.34 -11.33 -7.41
CA LEU A 758 15.15 -12.10 -6.19
C LEU A 758 14.56 -11.23 -5.08
N ALA A 759 15.08 -10.03 -4.85
CA ALA A 759 14.58 -9.12 -3.82
C ALA A 759 13.20 -8.52 -4.18
N SER A 760 13.01 -8.07 -5.43
CA SER A 760 11.71 -7.56 -5.89
C SER A 760 10.61 -8.61 -5.84
N ARG A 761 10.88 -9.82 -6.33
CA ARG A 761 9.90 -10.92 -6.33
C ARG A 761 9.68 -11.50 -4.93
N SER A 762 10.68 -11.49 -4.06
CA SER A 762 10.49 -11.84 -2.64
C SER A 762 9.58 -10.83 -1.94
N THR A 763 9.78 -9.54 -2.20
CA THR A 763 8.91 -8.45 -1.69
C THR A 763 7.48 -8.58 -2.22
N ALA A 764 7.32 -8.84 -3.51
CA ALA A 764 6.01 -9.08 -4.11
C ALA A 764 5.31 -10.30 -3.49
N LEU A 765 6.04 -11.40 -3.27
CA LEU A 765 5.53 -12.60 -2.61
C LEU A 765 5.11 -12.29 -1.16
N GLU A 766 5.90 -11.53 -0.40
CA GLU A 766 5.55 -11.11 0.96
C GLU A 766 4.26 -10.28 0.99
N ASN A 767 4.12 -9.32 0.07
CA ASN A 767 2.91 -8.51 -0.07
C ASN A 767 1.68 -9.37 -0.43
N LEU A 768 1.83 -10.35 -1.33
CA LEU A 768 0.76 -11.30 -1.65
C LEU A 768 0.37 -12.15 -0.43
N LEU A 769 1.34 -12.58 0.39
CA LEU A 769 1.06 -13.34 1.61
C LEU A 769 0.31 -12.49 2.65
N ARG A 770 0.62 -11.19 2.76
CA ARG A 770 -0.16 -10.26 3.59
C ARG A 770 -1.59 -10.12 3.07
N TYR A 771 -1.76 -9.98 1.76
CA TYR A 771 -3.07 -9.93 1.10
C TYR A 771 -3.90 -11.19 1.37
N ILE A 772 -3.32 -12.38 1.18
CA ILE A 772 -3.95 -13.68 1.44
C ILE A 772 -4.38 -13.83 2.90
N ASN A 773 -3.56 -13.39 3.86
CA ASN A 773 -3.91 -13.44 5.28
C ASN A 773 -5.08 -12.50 5.63
N GLN A 774 -5.16 -11.32 5.00
CA GLN A 774 -6.31 -10.43 5.18
C GLN A 774 -7.59 -11.05 4.60
N ILE A 775 -7.52 -11.66 3.40
CA ILE A 775 -8.66 -12.39 2.83
C ILE A 775 -9.11 -13.50 3.78
N GLN A 776 -8.19 -14.31 4.32
CA GLN A 776 -8.51 -15.39 5.26
C GLN A 776 -9.25 -14.86 6.51
N SER A 777 -8.84 -13.71 7.04
CA SER A 777 -9.50 -13.07 8.18
C SER A 777 -10.91 -12.58 7.82
N LEU A 778 -11.09 -11.97 6.65
CA LEU A 778 -12.39 -11.51 6.15
C LEU A 778 -13.34 -12.69 5.87
N MET A 779 -12.84 -13.77 5.25
CA MET A 779 -13.63 -14.99 5.01
C MET A 779 -14.17 -15.56 6.32
N LEU A 780 -13.37 -15.57 7.39
CA LEU A 780 -13.79 -16.06 8.69
C LEU A 780 -14.84 -15.13 9.35
N ALA A 781 -14.69 -13.81 9.20
CA ALA A 781 -15.66 -12.83 9.70
C ALA A 781 -17.02 -12.94 8.98
N GLU A 782 -17.02 -12.96 7.64
CA GLU A 782 -18.24 -13.13 6.83
C GLU A 782 -18.93 -14.48 7.10
N TRP A 783 -18.13 -15.54 7.26
CA TRP A 783 -18.63 -16.87 7.63
C TRP A 783 -19.36 -16.86 8.97
N LYS A 784 -18.75 -16.26 10.01
CA LYS A 784 -19.38 -16.12 11.33
C LYS A 784 -20.68 -15.32 11.26
N SER A 785 -20.69 -14.22 10.52
CA SER A 785 -21.89 -13.40 10.30
C SER A 785 -23.03 -14.18 9.64
N THR A 786 -22.69 -15.05 8.68
CA THR A 786 -23.65 -15.94 7.98
C THR A 786 -24.31 -16.93 8.95
N GLN A 787 -23.58 -17.42 9.96
CA GLN A 787 -24.04 -18.48 10.86
C GLN A 787 -24.69 -17.96 12.15
N GLU A 788 -24.26 -16.82 12.70
CA GLU A 788 -24.65 -16.37 14.04
C GLU A 788 -26.15 -16.08 14.18
N LEU A 789 -26.75 -15.37 13.22
CA LEU A 789 -28.18 -15.04 13.29
C LEU A 789 -29.07 -16.30 13.08
N PRO A 790 -28.87 -17.13 12.04
CA PRO A 790 -29.64 -18.37 11.87
C PRO A 790 -29.52 -19.32 13.06
N SER A 791 -28.30 -19.50 13.60
CA SER A 791 -28.09 -20.41 14.74
C SER A 791 -28.79 -19.94 16.02
N ARG A 792 -28.93 -18.62 16.23
CA ARG A 792 -29.78 -18.08 17.32
C ARG A 792 -31.25 -18.44 17.14
N PHE A 793 -31.81 -18.29 15.93
CA PHE A 793 -33.19 -18.69 15.64
C PHE A 793 -33.41 -20.19 15.84
N LEU A 794 -32.50 -21.02 15.32
CA LEU A 794 -32.58 -22.48 15.43
C LEU A 794 -32.41 -22.97 16.87
N ARG A 795 -31.59 -22.32 17.68
CA ARG A 795 -31.42 -22.67 19.10
C ARG A 795 -32.72 -22.43 19.89
N ASN A 796 -33.35 -21.28 19.69
CA ASN A 796 -34.59 -20.91 20.38
C ASN A 796 -35.70 -21.96 20.15
N ILE A 797 -35.94 -22.34 18.89
CA ILE A 797 -36.98 -23.32 18.58
C ILE A 797 -36.63 -24.75 19.03
N ASN A 798 -35.36 -25.15 18.96
CA ASN A 798 -34.96 -26.48 19.43
C ASN A 798 -35.09 -26.64 20.95
N GLU A 799 -34.84 -25.58 21.72
CA GLU A 799 -35.10 -25.57 23.18
C GLU A 799 -36.61 -25.79 23.45
N THR A 800 -37.47 -25.08 22.73
CA THR A 800 -38.94 -25.20 22.84
C THR A 800 -39.44 -26.59 22.41
N LEU A 801 -38.90 -27.16 21.33
CA LEU A 801 -39.27 -28.50 20.86
C LEU A 801 -38.85 -29.59 21.84
N ALA A 802 -37.67 -29.44 22.46
CA ALA A 802 -37.18 -30.38 23.47
C ALA A 802 -38.06 -30.40 24.73
N GLU A 803 -38.64 -29.26 25.14
CA GLU A 803 -39.55 -29.19 26.28
C GLU A 803 -40.90 -29.88 26.03
N GLN A 804 -41.36 -29.92 24.78
CA GLN A 804 -42.65 -30.50 24.39
C GLN A 804 -42.56 -31.98 23.96
N ASP A 805 -41.40 -32.63 24.15
CA ASP A 805 -41.09 -33.99 23.70
C ASP A 805 -41.26 -34.17 22.17
N ASN A 806 -41.16 -33.06 21.44
CA ASN A 806 -41.17 -33.04 19.98
C ASN A 806 -39.74 -33.28 19.47
N ARG A 807 -39.67 -33.90 18.29
CA ARG A 807 -38.42 -34.14 17.55
C ARG A 807 -37.69 -32.84 17.21
N ASP A 808 -36.42 -32.95 16.78
CA ASP A 808 -35.60 -31.78 16.40
C ASP A 808 -36.24 -30.95 15.25
N ILE A 809 -35.81 -29.69 15.11
CA ILE A 809 -36.34 -28.79 14.08
C ILE A 809 -36.18 -29.35 12.65
N VAL A 810 -35.11 -30.12 12.40
CA VAL A 810 -34.86 -30.74 11.10
C VAL A 810 -35.96 -31.74 10.77
N GLN A 811 -36.29 -32.63 11.71
CA GLN A 811 -37.36 -33.63 11.59
C GLN A 811 -38.74 -32.96 11.52
N ALA A 812 -38.95 -31.87 12.26
CA ALA A 812 -40.20 -31.13 12.26
C ALA A 812 -40.47 -30.43 10.92
N LEU A 813 -39.47 -29.73 10.36
CA LEU A 813 -39.58 -29.10 9.04
C LEU A 813 -39.64 -30.14 7.91
N TYR A 814 -38.88 -31.23 8.02
CA TYR A 814 -38.97 -32.35 7.08
C TYR A 814 -40.39 -32.93 7.02
N HIS A 815 -41.03 -33.13 8.19
CA HIS A 815 -42.42 -33.57 8.28
C HIS A 815 -43.38 -32.56 7.64
N SER A 816 -43.16 -31.26 7.86
CA SER A 816 -43.98 -30.19 7.25
C SER A 816 -43.90 -30.22 5.73
N VAL A 817 -42.70 -30.35 5.15
CA VAL A 817 -42.50 -30.45 3.70
C VAL A 817 -43.15 -31.71 3.12
N ALA A 818 -43.01 -32.85 3.82
CA ALA A 818 -43.48 -34.14 3.29
C ALA A 818 -45.00 -34.35 3.42
N THR A 819 -45.63 -33.77 4.45
CA THR A 819 -47.03 -34.04 4.78
C THR A 819 -47.95 -32.82 4.68
N GLY A 820 -47.37 -31.62 4.56
CA GLY A 820 -48.10 -30.35 4.63
C GLY A 820 -48.59 -29.98 6.03
N HIS A 821 -48.36 -30.83 7.04
CA HIS A 821 -48.76 -30.62 8.43
C HIS A 821 -47.61 -30.06 9.27
N THR A 822 -47.81 -28.89 9.86
CA THR A 822 -46.85 -28.22 10.75
C THR A 822 -47.20 -28.48 12.22
N PHE A 823 -46.24 -28.88 13.06
CA PHE A 823 -46.48 -29.06 14.50
C PHE A 823 -46.88 -27.73 15.16
N PRO A 824 -47.73 -27.73 16.21
CA PRO A 824 -48.21 -26.50 16.85
C PRO A 824 -47.09 -25.56 17.30
N ALA A 825 -46.04 -26.06 17.95
CA ALA A 825 -44.89 -25.25 18.37
C ALA A 825 -44.13 -24.61 17.20
N VAL A 826 -43.98 -25.34 16.08
CA VAL A 826 -43.32 -24.81 14.89
C VAL A 826 -44.21 -23.78 14.19
N ARG A 827 -45.53 -23.94 14.23
CA ARG A 827 -46.48 -22.96 13.70
C ARG A 827 -46.40 -21.65 14.50
N GLU A 828 -46.46 -21.71 15.83
CA GLU A 828 -46.32 -20.55 16.71
C GLU A 828 -44.97 -19.85 16.45
N TRP A 829 -43.88 -20.61 16.37
CA TRP A 829 -42.57 -20.05 16.03
C TRP A 829 -42.53 -19.37 14.65
N LEU A 830 -43.09 -19.97 13.61
CA LEU A 830 -43.09 -19.38 12.25
C LEU A 830 -43.92 -18.11 12.17
N VAL A 831 -45.10 -18.08 12.81
CA VAL A 831 -46.08 -16.99 12.68
C VAL A 831 -45.82 -15.88 13.68
N ASP A 832 -45.48 -16.21 14.93
CA ASP A 832 -45.45 -15.24 16.04
C ASP A 832 -44.02 -14.80 16.41
N GLU A 833 -43.02 -15.68 16.34
CA GLU A 833 -41.64 -15.36 16.72
C GLU A 833 -40.75 -14.95 15.53
N LEU A 834 -40.62 -15.84 14.53
CA LEU A 834 -39.81 -15.58 13.36
C LEU A 834 -40.46 -14.49 12.53
N THR A 835 -41.76 -14.63 12.23
CA THR A 835 -42.55 -13.70 11.42
C THR A 835 -41.95 -13.45 10.03
N GLU A 836 -42.66 -12.67 9.21
CA GLU A 836 -42.14 -12.19 7.93
C GLU A 836 -40.84 -11.35 8.10
N ARG A 837 -40.72 -10.60 9.20
CA ARG A 837 -39.59 -9.70 9.46
C ARG A 837 -38.33 -10.47 9.83
N GLY A 838 -38.42 -11.50 10.65
CA GLY A 838 -37.28 -12.34 11.02
C GLY A 838 -36.81 -13.19 9.85
N HIS A 839 -37.73 -13.71 9.02
CA HIS A 839 -37.39 -14.35 7.73
C HIS A 839 -36.56 -13.42 6.84
N LYS A 840 -37.01 -12.18 6.59
CA LYS A 840 -36.25 -11.23 5.76
C LYS A 840 -34.85 -10.93 6.29
N ARG A 841 -34.67 -10.90 7.62
CA ARG A 841 -33.36 -10.70 8.25
C ARG A 841 -32.46 -11.92 8.10
N TRP A 842 -33.01 -13.13 8.28
CA TRP A 842 -32.30 -14.38 8.04
C TRP A 842 -31.86 -14.45 6.58
N ASP A 843 -32.78 -14.26 5.65
CA ASP A 843 -32.51 -14.29 4.21
C ASP A 843 -31.39 -13.32 3.81
N LYS A 844 -31.52 -12.05 4.22
CA LYS A 844 -30.50 -11.04 3.97
C LYS A 844 -29.12 -11.40 4.55
N ALA A 845 -29.08 -11.93 5.78
CA ALA A 845 -27.81 -12.29 6.43
C ALA A 845 -27.09 -13.43 5.70
N VAL A 846 -27.82 -14.49 5.33
CA VAL A 846 -27.24 -15.67 4.67
C VAL A 846 -26.85 -15.36 3.23
N VAL A 847 -27.75 -14.75 2.44
CA VAL A 847 -27.48 -14.42 1.03
C VAL A 847 -26.31 -13.43 0.93
N SER A 848 -26.32 -12.35 1.71
CA SER A 848 -25.23 -11.37 1.68
C SER A 848 -23.90 -11.97 2.09
N GLY A 849 -23.87 -12.79 3.15
CA GLY A 849 -22.63 -13.39 3.64
C GLY A 849 -22.04 -14.41 2.67
N LEU A 850 -22.86 -15.28 2.08
CA LEU A 850 -22.43 -16.24 1.07
C LEU A 850 -22.02 -15.58 -0.26
N GLU A 851 -22.72 -14.52 -0.70
CA GLU A 851 -22.31 -13.75 -1.88
C GLU A 851 -20.97 -13.04 -1.67
N ASN A 852 -20.74 -12.47 -0.49
CA ASN A 852 -19.46 -11.87 -0.11
C ASN A 852 -18.36 -12.93 -0.06
N LEU A 853 -18.63 -14.10 0.51
CA LEU A 853 -17.68 -15.22 0.54
C LEU A 853 -17.32 -15.68 -0.88
N ARG A 854 -18.30 -15.76 -1.79
CA ARG A 854 -18.07 -16.07 -3.20
C ARG A 854 -17.13 -15.05 -3.86
N ARG A 855 -17.35 -13.76 -3.64
CA ARG A 855 -16.48 -12.68 -4.16
C ARG A 855 -15.07 -12.78 -3.59
N LEU A 856 -14.91 -12.90 -2.27
CA LEU A 856 -13.61 -13.04 -1.61
C LEU A 856 -12.80 -14.24 -2.15
N VAL A 857 -13.45 -15.35 -2.46
CA VAL A 857 -12.76 -16.53 -3.00
C VAL A 857 -12.41 -16.36 -4.48
N HIS A 858 -13.38 -15.95 -5.30
CA HIS A 858 -13.23 -15.92 -6.76
C HIS A 858 -12.47 -14.70 -7.28
N GLU A 859 -12.72 -13.51 -6.71
CA GLU A 859 -12.15 -12.24 -7.17
C GLU A 859 -10.83 -11.91 -6.43
N ASP A 860 -10.65 -12.38 -5.19
CA ASP A 860 -9.47 -12.03 -4.37
C ASP A 860 -8.51 -13.21 -4.14
N MET A 861 -8.97 -14.32 -3.56
CA MET A 861 -8.10 -15.44 -3.17
C MET A 861 -7.47 -16.14 -4.37
N LEU A 862 -8.27 -16.62 -5.34
CA LEU A 862 -7.75 -17.38 -6.48
C LEU A 862 -6.72 -16.58 -7.32
N PRO A 863 -6.99 -15.32 -7.72
CA PRO A 863 -6.01 -14.51 -8.44
C PRO A 863 -4.72 -14.25 -7.66
N ALA A 864 -4.80 -14.13 -6.32
CA ALA A 864 -3.61 -13.98 -5.48
C ALA A 864 -2.75 -15.27 -5.47
N LEU A 865 -3.39 -16.44 -5.44
CA LEU A 865 -2.70 -17.74 -5.49
C LEU A 865 -2.05 -18.02 -6.85
N ASP A 866 -2.69 -17.60 -7.95
CA ASP A 866 -2.11 -17.69 -9.29
C ASP A 866 -0.83 -16.85 -9.40
N ARG A 867 -0.86 -15.62 -8.88
CA ARG A 867 0.31 -14.74 -8.82
C ARG A 867 1.43 -15.32 -7.96
N CYS A 868 1.11 -15.87 -6.78
CA CYS A 868 2.07 -16.61 -5.95
C CYS A 868 2.72 -17.75 -6.72
N SER A 869 1.94 -18.53 -7.47
CA SER A 869 2.43 -19.65 -8.28
C SER A 869 3.40 -19.20 -9.37
N VAL A 870 3.10 -18.10 -10.05
CA VAL A 870 3.99 -17.51 -11.07
C VAL A 870 5.31 -17.06 -10.45
N ILE A 871 5.28 -16.34 -9.32
CA ILE A 871 6.50 -15.88 -8.64
C ILE A 871 7.33 -17.07 -8.16
N LEU A 872 6.72 -18.06 -7.51
CA LEU A 872 7.42 -19.25 -7.02
C LEU A 872 8.00 -20.09 -8.18
N SER A 873 7.31 -20.18 -9.32
CA SER A 873 7.84 -20.88 -10.50
C SER A 873 9.13 -20.21 -11.02
N ARG A 874 9.21 -18.87 -10.96
CA ARG A 874 10.40 -18.11 -11.34
C ARG A 874 11.54 -18.34 -10.35
N LEU A 875 11.26 -18.25 -9.04
CA LEU A 875 12.25 -18.54 -8.00
C LEU A 875 12.79 -19.98 -8.12
N ASN A 876 11.93 -20.95 -8.46
CA ASN A 876 12.34 -22.32 -8.73
C ASN A 876 13.21 -22.43 -9.98
N GLY A 877 12.87 -21.69 -11.05
CA GLY A 877 13.68 -21.59 -12.27
C GLY A 877 15.08 -21.05 -11.98
N ILE A 878 15.18 -19.98 -11.18
CA ILE A 878 16.46 -19.41 -10.74
C ILE A 878 17.24 -20.44 -9.92
N ALA A 879 16.62 -21.10 -8.94
CA ALA A 879 17.28 -22.12 -8.13
C ALA A 879 17.81 -23.31 -8.95
N LYS A 880 17.11 -23.70 -10.02
CA LYS A 880 17.52 -24.80 -10.92
C LYS A 880 18.64 -24.40 -11.88
N PHE A 881 18.67 -23.13 -12.30
CA PHE A 881 19.63 -22.64 -13.28
C PHE A 881 21.00 -22.32 -12.66
N GLN A 882 21.04 -22.02 -11.36
CA GLN A 882 22.28 -21.69 -10.64
C GLN A 882 23.18 -22.92 -10.46
N GLY A 883 24.49 -22.73 -10.59
CA GLY A 883 25.49 -23.78 -10.35
C GLY A 883 25.63 -24.14 -8.86
N PRO A 884 26.30 -25.26 -8.52
CA PRO A 884 26.46 -25.74 -7.14
C PRO A 884 27.21 -24.77 -6.20
N ASP A 885 27.88 -23.74 -6.74
CA ASP A 885 28.64 -22.74 -5.98
C ASP A 885 27.81 -21.48 -5.64
N SER A 886 26.50 -21.43 -5.93
CA SER A 886 25.68 -20.23 -5.68
C SER A 886 25.17 -20.14 -4.24
N SER A 887 25.32 -18.97 -3.63
CA SER A 887 24.87 -18.64 -2.28
C SER A 887 23.49 -17.98 -2.26
N LEU A 888 22.47 -18.52 -2.94
CA LEU A 888 21.13 -17.92 -2.98
C LEU A 888 20.36 -18.01 -1.65
N GLY A 889 20.82 -18.85 -0.72
CA GLY A 889 20.14 -19.05 0.56
C GLY A 889 18.93 -19.99 0.49
N PHE A 890 18.52 -20.52 -0.67
CA PHE A 890 17.41 -21.47 -0.76
C PHE A 890 17.61 -22.55 -1.82
N SER A 891 16.86 -23.65 -1.69
CA SER A 891 16.91 -24.81 -2.59
C SER A 891 15.63 -24.98 -3.41
N SER A 892 15.75 -25.63 -4.57
CA SER A 892 14.60 -25.98 -5.42
C SER A 892 13.58 -26.87 -4.68
N ALA A 893 14.02 -27.71 -3.75
CA ALA A 893 13.15 -28.55 -2.92
C ALA A 893 12.27 -27.71 -1.97
N GLN A 894 12.83 -26.68 -1.34
CA GLN A 894 12.07 -25.77 -0.47
C GLN A 894 11.01 -25.00 -1.26
N ILE A 895 11.36 -24.45 -2.43
CA ILE A 895 10.39 -23.73 -3.28
C ILE A 895 9.28 -24.67 -3.77
N THR A 896 9.63 -25.91 -4.15
CA THR A 896 8.64 -26.91 -4.56
C THR A 896 7.68 -27.24 -3.41
N SER A 897 8.16 -27.34 -2.18
CA SER A 897 7.30 -27.54 -1.01
C SER A 897 6.33 -26.38 -0.75
N ILE A 898 6.73 -25.14 -1.03
CA ILE A 898 5.83 -23.97 -0.95
C ILE A 898 4.80 -24.01 -2.08
N MET A 899 5.22 -24.36 -3.31
CA MET A 899 4.30 -24.53 -4.44
C MET A 899 3.24 -25.61 -4.15
N ASP A 900 3.60 -26.72 -3.48
CA ASP A 900 2.66 -27.76 -3.05
C ASP A 900 1.62 -27.22 -2.04
N THR A 901 2.03 -26.33 -1.13
CA THR A 901 1.12 -25.66 -0.18
C THR A 901 0.19 -24.67 -0.91
N VAL A 902 0.69 -23.90 -1.88
CA VAL A 902 -0.13 -23.00 -2.70
C VAL A 902 -1.15 -23.79 -3.53
N ALA A 903 -0.75 -24.91 -4.12
CA ALA A 903 -1.66 -25.81 -4.84
C ALA A 903 -2.75 -26.40 -3.93
N SER A 904 -2.39 -26.76 -2.69
CA SER A 904 -3.34 -27.21 -1.66
C SER A 904 -4.37 -26.13 -1.34
N LEU A 905 -3.92 -24.88 -1.16
CA LEU A 905 -4.77 -23.75 -0.87
C LEU A 905 -5.68 -23.39 -2.06
N HIS A 906 -5.17 -23.53 -3.29
CA HIS A 906 -5.96 -23.37 -4.50
C HIS A 906 -7.07 -24.43 -4.61
N LEU A 907 -6.76 -25.71 -4.32
CA LEU A 907 -7.75 -26.79 -4.29
C LEU A 907 -8.85 -26.53 -3.26
N VAL A 908 -8.47 -26.14 -2.02
CA VAL A 908 -9.43 -25.80 -0.96
C VAL A 908 -10.29 -24.61 -1.37
N SER A 909 -9.69 -23.55 -1.92
CA SER A 909 -10.42 -22.36 -2.37
C SER A 909 -11.43 -22.69 -3.46
N ALA A 910 -11.07 -23.54 -4.43
CA ALA A 910 -11.99 -24.00 -5.46
C ALA A 910 -13.14 -24.85 -4.89
N LYS A 911 -12.86 -25.73 -3.90
CA LYS A 911 -13.89 -26.51 -3.19
C LYS A 911 -14.84 -25.63 -2.39
N ILE A 912 -14.33 -24.61 -1.70
CA ILE A 912 -15.16 -23.60 -1.01
C ILE A 912 -16.07 -22.90 -2.02
N LEU A 913 -15.54 -22.46 -3.16
CA LEU A 913 -16.33 -21.76 -4.17
C LEU A 913 -17.50 -22.61 -4.68
N LEU A 914 -17.25 -23.89 -5.00
CA LEU A 914 -18.31 -24.82 -5.40
C LEU A 914 -19.36 -24.97 -4.29
N GLN A 915 -18.92 -25.18 -3.05
CA GLN A 915 -19.81 -25.38 -1.92
C GLN A 915 -20.66 -24.13 -1.61
N VAL A 916 -20.12 -22.93 -1.77
CA VAL A 916 -20.86 -21.66 -1.61
C VAL A 916 -21.94 -21.52 -2.68
N VAL A 917 -21.63 -21.87 -3.93
CA VAL A 917 -22.60 -21.81 -5.04
C VAL A 917 -23.75 -22.81 -4.81
N ASP A 918 -23.41 -24.04 -4.43
CA ASP A 918 -24.40 -25.07 -4.13
C ASP A 918 -25.28 -24.65 -2.92
N GLU A 919 -24.67 -24.12 -1.86
CA GLU A 919 -25.39 -23.66 -0.67
C GLU A 919 -26.33 -22.48 -0.97
N LEU A 920 -25.91 -21.52 -1.82
CA LEU A 920 -26.77 -20.41 -2.26
C LEU A 920 -28.01 -20.90 -3.02
N GLU A 921 -27.85 -21.89 -3.90
CA GLU A 921 -28.97 -22.45 -4.68
C GLU A 921 -29.96 -23.21 -3.78
N LEU A 922 -29.44 -24.02 -2.86
CA LEU A 922 -30.24 -24.76 -1.89
C LEU A 922 -30.95 -23.81 -0.92
N PHE A 923 -30.25 -22.80 -0.40
CA PHE A 923 -30.82 -21.81 0.50
C PHE A 923 -31.89 -20.97 -0.17
N ALA A 924 -31.73 -20.55 -1.43
CA ALA A 924 -32.75 -19.80 -2.15
C ALA A 924 -34.07 -20.58 -2.26
N SER A 925 -33.97 -21.89 -2.54
CA SER A 925 -35.14 -22.78 -2.59
C SER A 925 -35.79 -22.94 -1.22
N PHE A 926 -34.98 -23.15 -0.17
CA PHE A 926 -35.44 -23.23 1.22
C PHE A 926 -36.08 -21.93 1.72
N SER A 927 -35.47 -20.77 1.46
CA SER A 927 -35.95 -19.47 1.89
C SER A 927 -37.28 -19.12 1.22
N ALA A 928 -37.43 -19.42 -0.07
CA ALA A 928 -38.70 -19.27 -0.78
C ALA A 928 -39.80 -20.16 -0.19
N TRP A 929 -39.49 -21.41 0.12
CA TRP A 929 -40.41 -22.33 0.78
C TRP A 929 -40.79 -21.86 2.19
N LEU A 930 -39.81 -21.47 3.01
CA LEU A 930 -40.04 -21.00 4.37
C LEU A 930 -40.94 -19.77 4.39
N ARG A 931 -40.75 -18.86 3.43
CA ARG A 931 -41.61 -17.70 3.25
C ARG A 931 -43.04 -18.09 2.86
N TYR A 932 -43.18 -18.99 1.89
CA TYR A 932 -44.48 -19.53 1.50
C TYR A 932 -45.20 -20.16 2.71
N GLU A 933 -44.49 -20.92 3.53
CA GLU A 933 -45.07 -21.59 4.70
C GLU A 933 -45.52 -20.59 5.77
N ILE A 934 -44.76 -19.52 6.03
CA ILE A 934 -45.16 -18.42 6.92
C ILE A 934 -46.45 -17.76 6.40
N ASP A 935 -46.50 -17.41 5.12
CA ASP A 935 -47.66 -16.76 4.50
C ASP A 935 -48.90 -17.68 4.52
N ARG A 936 -48.71 -18.99 4.28
CA ARG A 936 -49.76 -20.02 4.31
C ARG A 936 -50.33 -20.23 5.70
N LEU A 937 -49.49 -20.24 6.73
CA LEU A 937 -49.92 -20.47 8.12
C LEU A 937 -50.52 -19.24 8.79
N ALA A 938 -50.12 -18.04 8.32
CA ALA A 938 -50.63 -16.76 8.80
C ALA A 938 -51.95 -16.32 8.11
N SER A 939 -52.30 -16.90 6.96
CA SER A 939 -53.54 -16.57 6.24
C SER A 939 -54.73 -17.40 6.72
N ASP A 940 -55.82 -16.71 7.10
CA ASP A 940 -57.10 -17.35 7.42
C ASP A 940 -57.74 -17.94 6.15
N THR A 941 -58.28 -19.15 6.26
CA THR A 941 -58.55 -20.16 5.21
C THR A 941 -59.59 -19.77 4.12
N SER A 942 -59.87 -18.49 3.86
CA SER A 942 -61.04 -18.08 3.05
C SER A 942 -60.80 -17.18 1.84
N SER A 943 -59.58 -16.77 1.49
CA SER A 943 -59.43 -15.79 0.39
C SER A 943 -58.09 -15.75 -0.38
N GLN A 944 -57.53 -16.88 -0.83
CA GLN A 944 -56.43 -16.91 -1.84
C GLN A 944 -56.04 -18.34 -2.30
N SER A 945 -56.94 -19.12 -2.93
CA SER A 945 -56.63 -20.52 -3.31
C SER A 945 -55.74 -20.65 -4.56
N ASP A 946 -55.88 -19.78 -5.55
CA ASP A 946 -55.24 -19.98 -6.86
C ASP A 946 -53.80 -19.43 -6.90
N ASP A 947 -53.55 -18.23 -6.34
CA ASP A 947 -52.21 -17.63 -6.28
C ASP A 947 -51.23 -18.41 -5.39
N ASN A 948 -51.73 -19.06 -4.33
CA ASN A 948 -50.91 -19.88 -3.43
C ASN A 948 -50.54 -21.23 -4.07
N ALA A 949 -51.44 -21.83 -4.87
CA ALA A 949 -51.16 -23.07 -5.58
C ALA A 949 -50.11 -22.90 -6.69
N GLU A 950 -50.13 -21.77 -7.41
CA GLU A 950 -49.09 -21.46 -8.41
C GLU A 950 -47.73 -21.20 -7.76
N LYS A 951 -47.69 -20.52 -6.61
CA LYS A 951 -46.45 -20.31 -5.83
C LYS A 951 -45.89 -21.64 -5.29
N GLU A 952 -46.74 -22.50 -4.74
CA GLU A 952 -46.33 -23.82 -4.25
C GLU A 952 -45.76 -24.70 -5.36
N ALA A 953 -46.39 -24.71 -6.54
CA ALA A 953 -45.93 -25.48 -7.70
C ALA A 953 -44.57 -25.01 -8.25
N SER A 954 -44.15 -23.79 -7.95
CA SER A 954 -42.86 -23.23 -8.37
C SER A 954 -41.67 -23.62 -7.47
N ILE A 955 -41.94 -24.18 -6.28
CA ILE A 955 -40.91 -24.52 -5.29
C ILE A 955 -40.36 -25.93 -5.54
N ASP A 956 -39.03 -26.04 -5.63
CA ASP A 956 -38.34 -27.33 -5.72
C ASP A 956 -38.19 -27.96 -4.32
N HIS A 957 -39.18 -28.77 -3.95
CA HIS A 957 -39.22 -29.47 -2.66
C HIS A 957 -38.05 -30.45 -2.47
N GLY A 958 -37.44 -30.96 -3.55
CA GLY A 958 -36.26 -31.82 -3.46
C GLY A 958 -35.05 -31.06 -2.92
N LYS A 959 -34.81 -29.84 -3.42
CA LYS A 959 -33.75 -28.95 -2.93
C LYS A 959 -34.00 -28.48 -1.50
N VAL A 960 -35.26 -28.18 -1.16
CA VAL A 960 -35.66 -27.80 0.20
C VAL A 960 -35.33 -28.92 1.20
N LEU A 961 -35.71 -30.16 0.90
CA LEU A 961 -35.39 -31.31 1.75
C LEU A 961 -33.88 -31.54 1.88
N LEU A 962 -33.14 -31.40 0.78
CA LEU A 962 -31.68 -31.55 0.80
C LEU A 962 -31.04 -30.49 1.71
N TYR A 963 -31.46 -29.22 1.62
CA TYR A 963 -30.99 -28.16 2.51
C TYR A 963 -31.26 -28.46 3.98
N ILE A 964 -32.51 -28.84 4.31
CA ILE A 964 -32.94 -29.17 5.68
C ILE A 964 -32.08 -30.30 6.26
N GLN A 965 -31.80 -31.34 5.48
CA GLN A 965 -31.05 -32.50 5.95
C GLN A 965 -29.54 -32.28 6.06
N THR A 966 -28.95 -31.43 5.23
CA THR A 966 -27.49 -31.39 5.04
C THR A 966 -26.81 -30.10 5.47
N VAL A 967 -27.47 -28.95 5.32
CA VAL A 967 -26.84 -27.62 5.53
C VAL A 967 -27.39 -26.92 6.77
N MET A 968 -28.69 -27.07 7.06
CA MET A 968 -29.39 -26.28 8.08
C MET A 968 -28.74 -26.28 9.47
N THR A 969 -28.20 -27.41 9.92
CA THR A 969 -27.58 -27.53 11.26
C THR A 969 -26.07 -27.43 11.25
N ASN A 970 -25.41 -27.91 10.20
CA ASN A 970 -23.97 -27.83 10.01
C ASN A 970 -23.67 -27.66 8.53
N SER A 971 -23.27 -26.47 8.12
CA SER A 971 -22.85 -26.26 6.75
C SER A 971 -21.55 -27.03 6.44
N PRO A 972 -21.43 -27.64 5.26
CA PRO A 972 -20.20 -28.27 4.81
C PRO A 972 -19.00 -27.31 4.72
N LEU A 973 -19.23 -26.00 4.64
CA LEU A 973 -18.18 -24.97 4.66
C LEU A 973 -17.38 -24.94 5.97
N ALA A 974 -17.96 -25.40 7.08
CA ALA A 974 -17.29 -25.46 8.38
C ALA A 974 -16.05 -26.39 8.39
N ALA A 975 -15.95 -27.32 7.43
CA ALA A 975 -14.75 -28.15 7.27
C ALA A 975 -13.53 -27.36 6.77
N PHE A 976 -13.76 -26.23 6.10
CA PHE A 976 -12.72 -25.41 5.48
C PHE A 976 -12.51 -24.07 6.19
N ILE A 977 -13.58 -23.50 6.75
CA ILE A 977 -13.58 -22.18 7.41
C ILE A 977 -13.88 -22.40 8.91
N GLY A 978 -12.82 -22.60 9.69
CA GLY A 978 -12.89 -22.81 11.13
C GLY A 978 -11.72 -22.11 11.85
N GLU A 979 -11.88 -21.90 13.15
CA GLU A 979 -10.77 -21.43 13.99
C GLU A 979 -9.78 -22.57 14.22
N VAL A 980 -8.49 -22.28 13.99
CA VAL A 980 -7.39 -23.21 14.23
C VAL A 980 -6.77 -22.88 15.58
N THR A 981 -6.89 -23.77 16.55
CA THR A 981 -6.23 -23.58 17.84
C THR A 981 -4.71 -23.78 17.72
N PRO A 982 -3.89 -23.17 18.60
CA PRO A 982 -2.45 -23.39 18.59
C PRO A 982 -2.04 -24.86 18.74
N GLU A 983 -2.76 -25.62 19.57
CA GLU A 983 -2.53 -27.05 19.80
C GLU A 983 -2.82 -27.88 18.54
N ASP A 984 -3.97 -27.66 17.91
CA ASP A 984 -4.33 -28.34 16.65
C ASP A 984 -3.33 -28.01 15.52
N TYR A 985 -2.81 -26.79 15.50
CA TYR A 985 -1.79 -26.38 14.54
C TYR A 985 -0.47 -27.15 14.72
N GLU A 986 0.00 -27.32 15.96
CA GLU A 986 1.24 -28.03 16.25
C GLU A 986 1.13 -29.52 15.89
N ASP A 987 0.01 -30.16 16.22
CA ASP A 987 -0.26 -31.55 15.91
C ASP A 987 -0.28 -31.83 14.40
N GLU A 988 -0.92 -30.95 13.61
CA GLU A 988 -0.93 -31.07 12.15
C GLU A 988 0.44 -30.75 11.54
N ASN A 989 1.12 -29.69 12.01
CA ASN A 989 2.46 -29.33 11.54
C ASN A 989 3.45 -30.48 11.77
N ALA A 990 3.39 -31.16 12.92
CA ALA A 990 4.21 -32.34 13.22
C ALA A 990 3.89 -33.52 12.28
N TYR A 991 2.64 -33.66 11.85
CA TYR A 991 2.24 -34.68 10.88
C TYR A 991 2.74 -34.39 9.47
N VAL A 992 2.61 -33.15 8.99
CA VAL A 992 3.05 -32.71 7.66
C VAL A 992 4.58 -32.80 7.51
N ARG A 993 5.33 -32.51 8.59
CA ARG A 993 6.81 -32.60 8.59
C ARG A 993 7.38 -34.02 8.42
N LYS A 994 6.55 -35.07 8.41
CA LYS A 994 7.00 -36.47 8.21
C LYS A 994 7.43 -36.80 6.77
N GLY A 995 7.55 -35.80 5.89
CA GLY A 995 8.17 -35.93 4.56
C GLY A 995 7.22 -36.26 3.41
N PHE A 996 5.91 -36.14 3.62
CA PHE A 996 4.92 -36.31 2.54
C PHE A 996 4.59 -34.96 1.90
N GLN A 997 4.29 -34.96 0.59
CA GLN A 997 3.76 -33.78 -0.08
C GLN A 997 2.38 -33.44 0.50
N ILE A 998 2.21 -32.17 0.91
CA ILE A 998 0.98 -31.71 1.57
C ILE A 998 -0.24 -31.84 0.67
N PHE A 999 -0.06 -31.65 -0.64
CA PHE A 999 -1.12 -31.77 -1.64
C PHE A 999 -1.73 -33.18 -1.69
N ASP A 1000 -0.88 -34.21 -1.71
CA ASP A 1000 -1.32 -35.61 -1.70
C ASP A 1000 -2.01 -35.98 -0.39
N LEU A 1001 -1.48 -35.50 0.74
CA LEU A 1001 -2.08 -35.71 2.05
C LEU A 1001 -3.47 -35.09 2.12
N LEU A 1002 -3.60 -33.84 1.69
CA LEU A 1002 -4.85 -33.10 1.67
C LEU A 1002 -5.88 -33.81 0.77
N THR A 1003 -5.50 -34.15 -0.46
CA THR A 1003 -6.37 -34.84 -1.42
C THR A 1003 -6.94 -36.12 -0.81
N ARG A 1004 -6.10 -36.95 -0.17
CA ARG A 1004 -6.55 -38.16 0.54
C ARG A 1004 -7.47 -37.88 1.72
N GLN A 1005 -7.28 -36.76 2.45
CA GLN A 1005 -8.19 -36.39 3.54
C GLN A 1005 -9.54 -35.91 2.99
N LEU A 1006 -9.55 -35.17 1.88
CA LEU A 1006 -10.78 -34.73 1.22
C LEU A 1006 -11.58 -35.92 0.67
N GLU A 1007 -10.92 -36.90 0.05
CA GLU A 1007 -11.57 -38.15 -0.38
C GLU A 1007 -12.19 -38.91 0.80
N LYS A 1008 -11.49 -38.97 1.94
CA LYS A 1008 -12.05 -39.58 3.16
C LYS A 1008 -13.25 -38.82 3.68
N GLN A 1009 -13.21 -37.49 3.64
CA GLN A 1009 -14.32 -36.64 4.04
C GLN A 1009 -15.54 -36.88 3.15
N GLU A 1010 -15.36 -36.91 1.82
CA GLU A 1010 -16.43 -37.20 0.85
C GLU A 1010 -17.04 -38.60 1.05
N GLN A 1011 -16.23 -39.57 1.50
CA GLN A 1011 -16.68 -40.94 1.83
C GLN A 1011 -17.28 -41.07 3.24
N GLY A 1012 -17.33 -39.99 4.04
CA GLY A 1012 -17.81 -40.03 5.44
C GLY A 1012 -16.88 -40.77 6.41
N LEU A 1013 -15.62 -41.00 6.04
CA LEU A 1013 -14.60 -41.64 6.88
C LEU A 1013 -13.95 -40.64 7.84
N ARG A 1014 -13.33 -41.13 8.92
CA ARG A 1014 -12.58 -40.27 9.85
C ARG A 1014 -11.39 -39.64 9.14
N TYR A 1015 -11.42 -38.31 9.03
CA TYR A 1015 -10.37 -37.49 8.43
C TYR A 1015 -9.82 -36.49 9.46
N ARG A 1016 -8.68 -35.87 9.13
CA ARG A 1016 -8.08 -34.79 9.93
C ARG A 1016 -8.75 -33.46 9.59
N LYS A 1017 -9.55 -32.92 10.52
CA LYS A 1017 -10.39 -31.73 10.30
C LYS A 1017 -9.62 -30.43 10.11
N THR A 1018 -8.44 -30.31 10.72
CA THR A 1018 -7.65 -29.07 10.71
C THR A 1018 -6.84 -28.92 9.40
N LEU A 1019 -6.48 -30.03 8.74
CA LEU A 1019 -5.64 -29.99 7.53
C LEU A 1019 -6.31 -29.25 6.34
N PRO A 1020 -7.61 -29.43 6.04
CA PRO A 1020 -8.28 -28.69 4.97
C PRO A 1020 -8.61 -27.23 5.30
N GLN A 1021 -8.39 -26.79 6.54
CA GLN A 1021 -8.77 -25.44 6.95
C GLN A 1021 -7.86 -24.39 6.33
N VAL A 1022 -8.46 -23.35 5.75
CA VAL A 1022 -7.75 -22.23 5.12
C VAL A 1022 -6.77 -21.57 6.10
N GLY A 1023 -7.18 -21.40 7.36
CA GLY A 1023 -6.35 -20.81 8.41
C GLY A 1023 -5.04 -21.58 8.65
N PHE A 1024 -5.07 -22.92 8.63
CA PHE A 1024 -3.88 -23.75 8.80
C PHE A 1024 -2.94 -23.58 7.60
N LEU A 1025 -3.47 -23.71 6.38
CA LEU A 1025 -2.69 -23.62 5.15
C LEU A 1025 -2.06 -22.23 4.96
N CYS A 1026 -2.78 -21.14 5.23
CA CYS A 1026 -2.25 -19.78 5.16
C CYS A 1026 -1.12 -19.56 6.19
N LYS A 1027 -1.30 -20.02 7.43
CA LYS A 1027 -0.28 -19.91 8.48
C LYS A 1027 0.96 -20.75 8.15
N TYR A 1028 0.77 -21.97 7.66
CA TYR A 1028 1.86 -22.86 7.24
C TYR A 1028 2.64 -22.25 6.07
N LEU A 1029 1.95 -21.75 5.04
CA LEU A 1029 2.54 -21.08 3.88
C LEU A 1029 3.38 -19.87 4.29
N ARG A 1030 2.85 -19.02 5.17
CA ARG A 1030 3.56 -17.84 5.69
C ARG A 1030 4.85 -18.21 6.40
N ILE A 1031 4.83 -19.26 7.24
CA ILE A 1031 6.03 -19.72 7.96
C ILE A 1031 7.08 -20.31 7.01
N GLN A 1032 6.65 -21.09 6.01
CA GLN A 1032 7.58 -21.62 5.00
C GLN A 1032 8.25 -20.50 4.20
N ALA A 1033 7.47 -19.51 3.74
CA ALA A 1033 7.99 -18.38 2.98
C ALA A 1033 8.93 -17.50 3.83
N ALA A 1034 8.55 -17.19 5.08
CA ALA A 1034 9.39 -16.44 6.00
C ALA A 1034 10.76 -17.11 6.22
N ALA A 1035 10.81 -18.43 6.35
CA ALA A 1035 12.07 -19.16 6.48
C ALA A 1035 12.97 -19.00 5.25
N ILE A 1036 12.42 -18.95 4.03
CA ILE A 1036 13.19 -18.68 2.81
C ILE A 1036 13.70 -17.25 2.81
N PHE A 1037 12.86 -16.27 3.15
CA PHE A 1037 13.28 -14.86 3.20
C PHE A 1037 14.40 -14.64 4.22
N THR A 1038 14.32 -15.27 5.40
CA THR A 1038 15.41 -15.22 6.40
C THR A 1038 16.69 -15.85 5.87
N GLN A 1039 16.62 -17.00 5.18
CA GLN A 1039 17.83 -17.63 4.64
C GLN A 1039 18.47 -16.82 3.50
N ILE A 1040 17.66 -16.18 2.65
CA ILE A 1040 18.15 -15.21 1.65
C ILE A 1040 18.84 -14.04 2.37
N ALA A 1041 18.16 -13.46 3.37
CA ALA A 1041 18.69 -12.33 4.13
C ALA A 1041 20.02 -12.70 4.81
N ASP A 1042 20.12 -13.87 5.44
CA ASP A 1042 21.34 -14.37 6.08
C ASP A 1042 22.49 -14.57 5.07
N ALA A 1043 22.18 -15.06 3.86
CA ALA A 1043 23.16 -15.19 2.79
C ALA A 1043 23.70 -13.81 2.37
N GLU A 1044 22.83 -12.81 2.17
CA GLU A 1044 23.25 -11.46 1.81
C GLU A 1044 23.89 -10.69 2.96
N LYS A 1045 23.50 -10.97 4.20
CA LYS A 1045 24.12 -10.43 5.41
C LYS A 1045 25.60 -10.78 5.48
N SER A 1046 25.99 -11.98 5.04
CA SER A 1046 27.39 -12.40 4.96
C SER A 1046 28.22 -11.64 3.89
N ASN A 1047 27.54 -10.96 2.97
CA ASN A 1047 28.15 -10.12 1.93
C ASN A 1047 28.32 -8.66 2.34
N VAL A 1048 27.87 -8.27 3.54
CA VAL A 1048 28.08 -6.94 4.11
C VAL A 1048 29.38 -6.92 4.91
N LEU A 1049 30.32 -6.07 4.51
CA LEU A 1049 31.60 -5.91 5.19
C LEU A 1049 31.77 -4.46 5.67
N PHE A 1050 32.24 -4.30 6.91
CA PHE A 1050 32.69 -3.00 7.40
C PHE A 1050 34.21 -2.90 7.23
N GLY A 1051 34.66 -1.86 6.53
CA GLY A 1051 36.08 -1.56 6.38
C GLY A 1051 36.67 -0.93 7.64
N ARG A 1052 37.97 -0.61 7.57
CA ARG A 1052 38.71 -0.08 8.72
C ARG A 1052 38.23 1.34 9.09
N ALA A 1053 37.83 1.51 10.35
CA ALA A 1053 37.46 2.81 10.90
C ALA A 1053 38.66 3.78 10.92
N SER A 1054 38.42 5.01 10.46
CA SER A 1054 39.39 6.12 10.48
C SER A 1054 38.89 7.26 11.36
N GLU A 1055 39.64 7.61 12.41
CA GLU A 1055 39.32 8.77 13.25
C GLU A 1055 39.60 10.06 12.49
N LEU A 1056 38.65 11.02 12.56
CA LEU A 1056 38.69 12.28 11.84
C LEU A 1056 38.88 13.52 12.74
N GLY A 1057 38.52 13.40 14.02
CA GLY A 1057 38.61 14.48 15.00
C GLY A 1057 37.33 14.65 15.83
N MET A 1058 37.11 15.86 16.33
CA MET A 1058 35.96 16.23 17.17
C MET A 1058 35.20 17.39 16.53
N ALA A 1059 33.87 17.30 16.41
CA ALA A 1059 33.04 18.40 15.96
C ALA A 1059 32.26 19.07 17.09
N GLN A 1060 31.76 20.25 16.80
CA GLN A 1060 30.76 20.94 17.61
C GLN A 1060 29.42 20.17 17.59
N ASN A 1061 28.70 20.14 18.72
CA ASN A 1061 27.48 19.35 18.87
C ASN A 1061 26.26 19.97 18.19
N ASP A 1062 26.19 21.31 18.20
CA ASP A 1062 25.00 22.07 17.77
C ASP A 1062 24.95 22.29 16.25
N ILE A 1063 25.97 21.85 15.50
CA ILE A 1063 26.10 22.09 14.06
C ILE A 1063 26.17 20.74 13.34
N PRO A 1064 25.35 20.49 12.30
CA PRO A 1064 25.32 19.21 11.63
C PRO A 1064 26.63 18.90 10.90
N ILE A 1065 26.92 17.61 10.79
CA ILE A 1065 28.05 17.10 10.01
C ILE A 1065 27.53 16.58 8.68
N GLU A 1066 28.11 17.06 7.60
CA GLU A 1066 27.69 16.72 6.24
C GLU A 1066 28.74 15.89 5.52
N MET A 1067 28.26 14.99 4.66
CA MET A 1067 29.11 14.06 3.92
C MET A 1067 28.60 13.89 2.49
N LYS A 1068 29.51 13.85 1.53
CA LYS A 1068 29.19 13.65 0.12
C LYS A 1068 30.24 12.80 -0.59
N MET A 1069 29.79 11.96 -1.53
CA MET A 1069 30.63 11.06 -2.32
C MET A 1069 30.65 11.52 -3.78
N ASN A 1070 31.84 11.76 -4.32
CA ASN A 1070 32.08 12.22 -5.68
C ASN A 1070 32.89 11.20 -6.50
N ILE A 1071 32.61 11.10 -7.79
CA ILE A 1071 33.30 10.21 -8.73
C ILE A 1071 34.71 10.75 -9.03
N ILE A 1072 35.72 9.88 -9.06
CA ILE A 1072 37.02 10.14 -9.70
C ILE A 1072 37.13 9.31 -10.98
N ASP A 1073 36.98 8.00 -10.84
CA ASP A 1073 37.07 7.00 -11.91
C ASP A 1073 36.19 5.78 -11.55
N ARG A 1074 36.06 4.79 -12.44
CA ARG A 1074 35.25 3.58 -12.24
C ARG A 1074 35.54 2.84 -10.93
N ASN A 1075 36.79 2.88 -10.46
CA ASN A 1075 37.22 2.19 -9.24
C ASN A 1075 37.68 3.15 -8.13
N ALA A 1076 37.56 4.47 -8.29
CA ALA A 1076 38.06 5.43 -7.32
C ALA A 1076 37.06 6.57 -7.10
N CYS A 1077 36.89 7.00 -5.85
CA CYS A 1077 35.98 8.08 -5.49
C CYS A 1077 36.57 8.93 -4.35
N TYR A 1078 36.13 10.18 -4.28
CA TYR A 1078 36.40 11.06 -3.15
C TYR A 1078 35.19 11.12 -2.23
N ILE A 1079 35.42 10.98 -0.93
CA ILE A 1079 34.43 11.32 0.09
C ILE A 1079 34.86 12.62 0.73
N TYR A 1080 33.98 13.60 0.66
CA TYR A 1080 34.14 14.89 1.32
C TYR A 1080 33.28 14.92 2.57
N ILE A 1081 33.88 15.27 3.70
CA ILE A 1081 33.22 15.40 5.00
C ILE A 1081 33.50 16.81 5.49
N THR A 1082 32.46 17.54 5.88
CA THR A 1082 32.60 18.90 6.40
C THR A 1082 31.92 19.07 7.75
N PHE A 1083 32.63 19.70 8.68
CA PHE A 1083 32.15 19.96 10.04
C PHE A 1083 32.87 21.16 10.66
N VAL A 1084 32.31 21.69 11.73
CA VAL A 1084 32.93 22.71 12.57
C VAL A 1084 33.72 22.03 13.70
N PRO A 1085 35.04 22.24 13.83
CA PRO A 1085 35.84 21.65 14.90
C PRO A 1085 35.39 22.10 16.30
N LYS A 1086 35.43 21.19 17.27
CA LYS A 1086 35.04 21.47 18.66
C LYS A 1086 35.87 22.64 19.23
N GLY A 1087 35.18 23.66 19.73
CA GLY A 1087 35.78 24.86 20.33
C GLY A 1087 36.23 25.95 19.34
N SER A 1088 35.86 25.88 18.06
CA SER A 1088 36.18 26.91 17.06
C SER A 1088 35.00 27.18 16.12
N LEU A 1089 34.02 27.95 16.60
CA LEU A 1089 32.73 28.22 15.93
C LEU A 1089 32.82 28.98 14.59
N ASN A 1090 33.99 29.52 14.27
CA ASN A 1090 34.29 30.27 13.05
C ASN A 1090 35.15 29.47 12.05
N GLN A 1091 35.42 28.19 12.31
CA GLN A 1091 36.25 27.33 11.46
C GLN A 1091 35.42 26.24 10.78
N VAL A 1092 35.59 26.10 9.47
CA VAL A 1092 35.10 24.96 8.70
C VAL A 1092 36.27 24.04 8.41
N GLN A 1093 36.17 22.77 8.82
CA GLN A 1093 37.09 21.72 8.41
C GLN A 1093 36.47 20.89 7.30
N ILE A 1094 37.23 20.68 6.23
CA ILE A 1094 36.85 19.83 5.10
C ILE A 1094 37.87 18.71 5.00
N ILE A 1095 37.42 17.47 5.17
CA ILE A 1095 38.22 16.26 5.01
C ILE A 1095 37.88 15.64 3.66
N GLN A 1096 38.90 15.27 2.91
CA GLN A 1096 38.83 14.56 1.65
C GLN A 1096 39.47 13.19 1.81
N ILE A 1097 38.69 12.13 1.65
CA ILE A 1097 39.13 10.73 1.70
C ILE A 1097 39.10 10.16 0.30
N GLU A 1098 40.22 9.64 -0.19
CA GLU A 1098 40.28 8.90 -1.44
C GLU A 1098 40.03 7.42 -1.17
N LEU A 1099 38.95 6.88 -1.72
CA LEU A 1099 38.63 5.46 -1.69
C LEU A 1099 38.90 4.81 -3.03
N PHE A 1100 39.51 3.63 -3.00
CA PHE A 1100 39.63 2.73 -4.14
C PHE A 1100 38.84 1.45 -3.90
N ILE A 1101 37.97 1.11 -4.84
CA ILE A 1101 36.99 0.02 -4.74
C ILE A 1101 37.33 -1.01 -5.82
N GLU A 1102 37.68 -2.21 -5.38
CA GLU A 1102 38.00 -3.34 -6.25
C GLU A 1102 37.14 -4.55 -5.87
N ASN A 1103 36.38 -5.08 -6.83
CA ASN A 1103 35.45 -6.21 -6.62
C ASN A 1103 34.52 -6.00 -5.41
N GLY A 1104 34.07 -4.75 -5.21
CA GLY A 1104 33.17 -4.36 -4.13
C GLY A 1104 33.80 -4.18 -2.76
N ILE A 1105 35.12 -4.28 -2.63
CA ILE A 1105 35.84 -4.03 -1.38
C ILE A 1105 36.56 -2.69 -1.50
N SER A 1106 36.36 -1.83 -0.50
CA SER A 1106 36.96 -0.51 -0.45
C SER A 1106 38.27 -0.48 0.34
N THR A 1107 39.20 0.36 -0.13
CA THR A 1107 40.48 0.63 0.52
C THR A 1107 40.72 2.13 0.55
N ILE A 1108 41.07 2.67 1.72
CA ILE A 1108 41.42 4.08 1.89
C ILE A 1108 42.84 4.28 1.36
N ARG A 1109 43.01 5.10 0.32
CA ARG A 1109 44.32 5.41 -0.28
C ARG A 1109 44.97 6.61 0.38
N SER A 1110 44.20 7.67 0.63
CA SER A 1110 44.69 8.89 1.24
C SER A 1110 43.59 9.60 2.03
N THR A 1111 43.98 10.36 3.04
CA THR A 1111 43.08 11.22 3.83
C THR A 1111 43.75 12.57 3.97
N ASN A 1112 43.12 13.57 3.38
CA ASN A 1112 43.58 14.95 3.40
C ASN A 1112 42.57 15.82 4.13
N SER A 1113 43.01 16.92 4.72
CA SER A 1113 42.13 17.91 5.35
C SER A 1113 42.55 19.32 4.97
N SER A 1114 41.56 20.21 4.94
CA SER A 1114 41.74 21.65 4.87
C SER A 1114 40.90 22.30 5.95
N ILE A 1115 41.40 23.39 6.54
CA ILE A 1115 40.70 24.16 7.57
C ILE A 1115 40.63 25.59 7.07
N LEU A 1116 39.43 26.14 7.03
CA LEU A 1116 39.14 27.51 6.62
C LEU A 1116 38.54 28.24 7.81
N GLN A 1117 39.16 29.35 8.22
CA GLN A 1117 38.63 30.23 9.26
C GLN A 1117 37.94 31.42 8.61
N LEU A 1118 36.63 31.51 8.80
CA LEU A 1118 35.74 32.51 8.21
C LEU A 1118 35.63 33.73 9.14
N GLY A 1119 36.73 34.47 9.29
CA GLY A 1119 36.74 35.67 10.11
C GLY A 1119 36.45 35.41 11.59
N ASP A 1120 35.66 36.28 12.22
CA ASP A 1120 35.19 36.15 13.60
C ASP A 1120 33.71 35.71 13.71
N GLY A 1121 33.01 35.59 12.58
CA GLY A 1121 31.60 35.20 12.57
C GLY A 1121 31.35 33.74 12.93
N ARG A 1122 30.15 33.48 13.46
CA ARG A 1122 29.69 32.17 13.93
C ARG A 1122 29.02 31.40 12.80
N ILE A 1123 29.44 30.16 12.59
CA ILE A 1123 28.77 29.24 11.67
C ILE A 1123 27.55 28.64 12.37
N LYS A 1124 26.39 28.69 11.73
CA LYS A 1124 25.14 28.09 12.22
C LYS A 1124 24.83 26.75 11.55
N ASP A 1125 25.03 26.67 10.24
CA ASP A 1125 24.71 25.47 9.46
C ASP A 1125 25.64 25.31 8.23
N LEU A 1126 25.78 24.08 7.73
CA LEU A 1126 26.66 23.66 6.64
C LEU A 1126 25.92 22.65 5.76
N LYS A 1127 25.88 22.83 4.43
CA LYS A 1127 25.30 21.84 3.49
C LYS A 1127 25.98 21.78 2.13
N PHE A 1128 26.09 20.60 1.52
CA PHE A 1128 26.56 20.46 0.14
C PHE A 1128 25.46 20.82 -0.87
N MET A 1129 25.70 21.83 -1.72
CA MET A 1129 24.75 22.21 -2.77
C MET A 1129 24.89 21.33 -4.01
N ASP A 1130 26.12 21.16 -4.49
CA ASP A 1130 26.45 20.39 -5.69
C ASP A 1130 27.82 19.71 -5.52
N ASP A 1131 28.41 19.21 -6.60
CA ASP A 1131 29.70 18.48 -6.56
C ASP A 1131 30.92 19.41 -6.43
N SER A 1132 30.68 20.71 -6.25
CA SER A 1132 31.70 21.76 -6.27
C SER A 1132 31.62 22.74 -5.11
N THR A 1133 30.43 22.97 -4.53
CA THR A 1133 30.16 24.06 -3.58
C THR A 1133 29.48 23.58 -2.30
N ILE A 1134 29.97 24.06 -1.15
CA ILE A 1134 29.35 23.93 0.18
C ILE A 1134 28.69 25.27 0.52
N LEU A 1135 27.43 25.24 0.94
CA LEU A 1135 26.76 26.39 1.54
C LEU A 1135 27.04 26.44 3.04
N VAL A 1136 27.35 27.63 3.53
CA VAL A 1136 27.61 27.89 4.95
C VAL A 1136 26.76 29.05 5.39
N LEU A 1137 25.97 28.84 6.45
CA LEU A 1137 25.22 29.90 7.10
C LEU A 1137 26.11 30.55 8.16
N TRP A 1138 26.49 31.80 7.92
CA TRP A 1138 27.51 32.52 8.67
C TRP A 1138 26.92 33.80 9.26
N GLU A 1139 27.04 33.99 10.57
CA GLU A 1139 26.55 35.16 11.27
C GLU A 1139 27.73 36.00 11.78
N ALA A 1140 27.78 37.26 11.37
CA ALA A 1140 28.78 38.21 11.83
C ALA A 1140 28.12 39.57 12.09
N ASN A 1141 28.54 40.27 13.14
CA ASN A 1141 28.04 41.61 13.48
C ASN A 1141 26.50 41.74 13.63
N GLY A 1142 25.79 40.63 13.91
CA GLY A 1142 24.32 40.61 14.03
C GLY A 1142 23.57 40.40 12.70
N GLU A 1143 24.31 40.24 11.60
CA GLU A 1143 23.77 39.94 10.27
C GLU A 1143 24.05 38.47 9.93
N SER A 1144 23.04 37.79 9.38
CA SER A 1144 23.20 36.43 8.84
C SER A 1144 23.49 36.51 7.34
N ASN A 1145 24.43 35.71 6.88
CA ASN A 1145 24.89 35.68 5.50
C ASN A 1145 24.98 34.24 5.00
N LEU A 1146 24.61 34.03 3.74
CA LEU A 1146 24.77 32.74 3.07
C LEU A 1146 26.03 32.75 2.21
N LEU A 1147 26.99 31.89 2.56
CA LEU A 1147 28.26 31.76 1.87
C LEU A 1147 28.29 30.52 0.98
N GLY A 1148 28.86 30.62 -0.21
CA GLY A 1148 29.12 29.49 -1.13
C GLY A 1148 30.61 29.23 -1.26
N ILE A 1149 31.10 28.16 -0.63
CA ILE A 1149 32.51 27.82 -0.54
C ILE A 1149 32.85 26.71 -1.56
N PRO A 1150 33.70 26.96 -2.57
CA PRO A 1150 34.12 25.94 -3.52
C PRO A 1150 35.12 24.97 -2.86
N TYR A 1151 34.81 23.67 -2.87
CA TYR A 1151 35.62 22.64 -2.23
C TYR A 1151 36.36 21.72 -3.21
N ASN A 1152 35.94 21.66 -4.48
CA ASN A 1152 36.57 20.81 -5.49
C ASN A 1152 37.71 21.55 -6.21
N THR A 1153 38.87 20.90 -6.40
CA THR A 1153 40.10 21.48 -6.93
C THR A 1153 40.07 21.84 -8.43
N GLY A 1154 39.01 21.44 -9.16
CA GLY A 1154 38.91 21.61 -10.62
C GLY A 1154 38.45 22.99 -11.13
N CYS A 1155 37.83 23.82 -10.29
CA CYS A 1155 37.31 25.15 -10.67
C CYS A 1155 37.67 26.19 -9.61
N GLY A 1156 38.68 27.05 -9.88
CA GLY A 1156 38.93 28.27 -9.09
C GLY A 1156 39.15 28.07 -7.57
N ALA A 1157 39.57 26.88 -7.12
CA ALA A 1157 39.57 26.54 -5.70
C ALA A 1157 40.60 27.33 -4.88
N HIS A 1158 40.12 28.10 -3.90
CA HIS A 1158 40.94 28.74 -2.86
C HIS A 1158 41.36 27.79 -1.73
N ILE A 1159 41.00 26.50 -1.82
CA ILE A 1159 41.22 25.50 -0.78
C ILE A 1159 42.44 24.63 -1.13
N LYS A 1160 43.38 24.51 -0.18
CA LYS A 1160 44.54 23.62 -0.28
C LYS A 1160 44.40 22.47 0.72
N TYR A 1161 44.34 21.25 0.21
CA TYR A 1161 44.31 20.04 1.01
C TYR A 1161 45.71 19.62 1.44
N GLN A 1162 45.87 19.25 2.71
CA GLN A 1162 47.12 18.72 3.29
C GLN A 1162 46.85 17.34 3.90
N PRO A 1163 47.86 16.45 4.03
CA PRO A 1163 47.67 15.16 4.70
C PRO A 1163 47.10 15.34 6.11
N HIS A 1164 46.01 14.62 6.41
CA HIS A 1164 45.30 14.74 7.69
C HIS A 1164 46.15 14.22 8.85
N ARG A 1165 46.16 14.95 9.98
CA ARG A 1165 46.89 14.58 11.21
C ARG A 1165 46.02 14.85 12.43
N LEU A 1166 45.92 13.86 13.32
CA LEU A 1166 45.16 13.92 14.58
C LEU A 1166 45.89 14.68 15.72
N SER A 1167 47.19 14.95 15.56
CA SER A 1167 48.08 15.54 16.59
C SER A 1167 48.08 17.08 16.58
N ALA A 1168 48.45 17.69 17.72
CA ALA A 1168 48.47 19.13 18.03
C ALA A 1168 49.15 20.06 16.99
N SER A 1169 49.89 19.54 16.01
CA SER A 1169 50.26 20.30 14.81
C SER A 1169 49.07 20.35 13.83
N ARG A 1170 48.01 21.10 14.16
CA ARG A 1170 46.86 21.31 13.26
C ARG A 1170 47.35 21.79 11.89
N SER A 1171 46.73 21.29 10.81
CA SER A 1171 46.93 21.84 9.47
C SER A 1171 46.77 23.37 9.53
N LYS A 1172 47.67 24.14 8.89
CA LYS A 1172 47.59 25.61 8.93
C LYS A 1172 46.23 26.04 8.37
N ALA A 1173 45.40 26.65 9.22
CA ALA A 1173 44.13 27.19 8.80
C ALA A 1173 44.37 28.32 7.80
N ILE A 1174 43.57 28.34 6.73
CA ILE A 1174 43.48 29.50 5.83
C ILE A 1174 42.62 30.52 6.58
N ILE A 1175 43.24 31.60 7.06
CA ILE A 1175 42.56 32.64 7.83
C ILE A 1175 42.14 33.73 6.85
N LEU A 1176 40.85 34.05 6.84
CA LEU A 1176 40.28 35.15 6.08
C LEU A 1176 39.70 36.18 7.06
N SER A 1177 39.81 37.46 6.72
CA SER A 1177 39.07 38.53 7.40
C SER A 1177 37.58 38.53 6.99
N ASN A 1178 36.71 39.15 7.79
CA ASN A 1178 35.28 39.25 7.46
C ASN A 1178 35.04 39.89 6.07
N GLU A 1179 35.79 40.93 5.75
CA GLU A 1179 35.74 41.60 4.43
C GLU A 1179 36.09 40.64 3.29
N GLU A 1180 37.15 39.84 3.45
CA GLU A 1180 37.55 38.84 2.46
C GLU A 1180 36.57 37.67 2.34
N VAL A 1181 35.88 37.30 3.44
CA VAL A 1181 34.85 36.25 3.43
C VAL A 1181 33.66 36.69 2.60
N ILE A 1182 33.20 37.93 2.81
CA ILE A 1182 32.09 38.53 2.08
C ILE A 1182 32.47 38.70 0.60
N GLU A 1183 33.64 39.26 0.31
CA GLU A 1183 34.10 39.47 -1.07
C GLU A 1183 34.19 38.16 -1.88
N LYS A 1184 34.66 37.08 -1.25
CA LYS A 1184 34.97 35.82 -1.97
C LYS A 1184 33.82 34.83 -2.00
N PHE A 1185 32.95 34.81 -0.99
CA PHE A 1185 32.00 33.71 -0.80
C PHE A 1185 30.55 34.15 -0.63
N LEU A 1186 30.24 35.44 -0.47
CA LEU A 1186 28.85 35.87 -0.30
C LEU A 1186 27.98 35.46 -1.51
N GLN A 1187 26.89 34.74 -1.24
CA GLN A 1187 25.83 34.48 -2.21
C GLN A 1187 24.64 35.41 -1.98
N THR A 1188 24.23 35.56 -0.72
CA THR A 1188 23.07 36.36 -0.29
C THR A 1188 23.30 36.93 1.10
N GLU A 1189 22.88 38.17 1.31
CA GLU A 1189 22.88 38.88 2.59
C GLU A 1189 21.45 39.02 3.12
N PHE A 1190 21.22 38.70 4.41
CA PHE A 1190 19.92 38.87 5.05
C PHE A 1190 19.91 40.19 5.83
N VAL A 1191 19.32 41.24 5.25
CA VAL A 1191 19.24 42.57 5.89
C VAL A 1191 18.26 42.52 7.07
N GLY A 1192 18.76 42.85 8.25
CA GLY A 1192 18.01 42.85 9.50
C GLY A 1192 17.11 44.08 9.65
N GLU A 1193 15.95 44.09 9.02
CA GLU A 1193 14.81 44.91 9.47
C GLU A 1193 13.64 43.98 9.81
N GLY A 1194 13.58 43.53 11.07
CA GLY A 1194 12.39 42.90 11.65
C GLY A 1194 12.18 41.40 11.36
N SER A 1195 12.65 40.56 12.30
CA SER A 1195 12.08 39.25 12.70
C SER A 1195 12.40 37.93 11.98
N ILE A 1196 13.31 37.83 11.00
CA ILE A 1196 13.67 36.51 10.43
C ILE A 1196 15.18 36.32 10.33
N ALA A 1197 15.78 35.70 11.35
CA ALA A 1197 17.15 35.20 11.29
C ALA A 1197 17.13 33.70 10.92
N PRO A 1198 17.74 33.29 9.79
CA PRO A 1198 17.80 31.88 9.41
C PRO A 1198 18.68 31.10 10.42
N GLU A 1199 18.19 29.92 10.85
CA GLU A 1199 18.94 29.00 11.74
C GLU A 1199 19.40 27.73 11.02
N ASN A 1200 18.57 27.17 10.12
CA ASN A 1200 18.84 25.91 9.43
C ASN A 1200 18.59 26.03 7.91
N MET A 1201 19.31 25.25 7.12
CA MET A 1201 19.19 25.15 5.67
C MET A 1201 18.63 23.77 5.27
N ILE A 1202 17.83 23.71 4.20
CA ILE A 1202 17.41 22.45 3.56
C ILE A 1202 17.67 22.57 2.07
N ILE A 1203 18.36 21.59 1.50
CA ILE A 1203 18.67 21.54 0.07
C ILE A 1203 17.83 20.46 -0.57
N ARG A 1204 17.06 20.80 -1.62
CA ARG A 1204 16.34 19.81 -2.42
C ARG A 1204 17.31 19.17 -3.43
N PRO A 1205 17.47 17.84 -3.44
CA PRO A 1205 18.23 17.15 -4.48
C PRO A 1205 17.60 17.42 -5.85
N GLN A 1206 18.41 17.69 -6.88
CA GLN A 1206 17.90 17.75 -8.25
C GLN A 1206 17.36 16.38 -8.68
N ILE A 1207 16.06 16.29 -8.92
CA ILE A 1207 15.41 15.11 -9.50
C ILE A 1207 15.45 15.25 -11.02
N GLY A 1208 16.38 14.55 -11.67
CA GLY A 1208 16.31 14.28 -13.11
C GLY A 1208 17.13 15.19 -14.03
N SER A 1209 17.63 14.56 -15.10
CA SER A 1209 18.36 15.18 -16.21
C SER A 1209 17.43 15.96 -17.14
N LYS A 1210 17.09 17.20 -16.79
CA LYS A 1210 16.78 18.22 -17.79
C LYS A 1210 17.69 19.41 -17.55
N ARG A 1211 18.74 19.51 -18.37
CA ARG A 1211 19.62 20.68 -18.46
C ARG A 1211 18.85 21.85 -19.06
N SER A 1212 19.19 23.04 -18.53
CA SER A 1212 18.81 24.41 -18.89
C SER A 1212 17.34 24.79 -18.68
N ASP A 1213 17.03 25.32 -17.49
CA ASP A 1213 16.52 26.70 -17.32
C ASP A 1213 15.88 27.01 -15.95
N ASP A 1214 15.90 26.07 -15.00
CA ASP A 1214 15.48 26.39 -13.62
C ASP A 1214 16.63 27.02 -12.82
N MET A 1215 16.76 28.34 -12.91
CA MET A 1215 17.57 29.16 -12.01
C MET A 1215 17.20 28.88 -10.55
N LYS A 1216 18.23 28.46 -9.78
CA LYS A 1216 18.43 28.64 -8.33
C LYS A 1216 17.20 29.15 -7.55
N LYS A 1217 16.41 28.25 -6.95
CA LYS A 1217 15.48 28.59 -5.87
C LYS A 1217 15.98 27.99 -4.56
N ILE A 1218 16.57 28.84 -3.72
CA ILE A 1218 16.84 28.55 -2.31
C ILE A 1218 15.55 28.86 -1.56
N SER A 1219 14.91 27.85 -0.96
CA SER A 1219 13.76 28.05 -0.09
C SER A 1219 14.23 28.22 1.36
N HIS A 1220 14.02 29.41 1.92
CA HIS A 1220 14.27 29.70 3.33
C HIS A 1220 13.16 29.09 4.19
N CYS A 1221 13.54 28.34 5.22
CA CYS A 1221 12.62 27.92 6.29
C CYS A 1221 13.09 28.57 7.59
N SER A 1222 12.31 29.52 8.08
CA SER A 1222 12.43 30.04 9.44
C SER A 1222 11.80 29.01 10.39
N GLN A 1223 12.52 27.93 10.69
CA GLN A 1223 12.13 27.04 11.78
C GLN A 1223 12.61 27.66 13.09
N ARG A 1224 11.68 28.26 13.86
CA ARG A 1224 11.86 28.38 15.31
C ARG A 1224 11.86 26.96 15.86
N GLN A 1225 13.05 26.43 16.18
CA GLN A 1225 13.16 25.31 17.10
C GLN A 1225 12.82 25.82 18.51
N THR A 1226 11.55 25.84 18.87
CA THR A 1226 11.19 25.33 20.20
C THR A 1226 10.86 23.87 19.99
N SER A 1227 11.78 23.00 20.42
CA SER A 1227 11.60 21.55 20.65
C SER A 1227 10.25 20.98 20.20
N LEU A 1228 10.26 20.23 19.11
CA LEU A 1228 9.21 19.30 18.70
C LEU A 1228 9.82 17.91 18.47
#